data_AF-A0A838G3Q1-F1
#
_entry.id   AF-A0A838G3Q1-F1
#
_cell.length_a   1.000
_cell.length_b   1.000
_cell.length_c   1.000
_cell.angle_alpha   90.00
_cell.angle_beta   90.00
_cell.angle_gamma   90.00
#
_symmetry.space_group_name_H-M   'P 1'
#
loop_
_entity.id
_entity.type
_entity.pdbx_description
1 polymer ?
#
loop_
_entity_poly.entity_id
_entity_poly.type
_entity_poly.pdbx_seq_one_letter_code
_entity_poly.pdbx_strand_id
1 'polypeptide(L)'
;MPSATTLRRVAGAALVLLVVSFGLFWRLMPVPAQAVVPGAAEGDGGRLVLVLDSSGSMQEQSSGGQTKIAAAKQALNRVIGSLPDDQAVGLRVYGAEVFSRGEPGACTDSQLVVPVGSGNRDQLRSAVSSYRPFGETPIGYALQEAGKDLGGEGKRTIVLVSDGEPTCDPDPCKVARDLSQQGVDLKIDVVGLDVDGAARDKLRCIAGAGNGTYYDVDSAEEFAASLEKLATRAGRPFSAIGQPVTGTPTTDGAPVITAGDWLDELGTTETGMVKNYTIEREITGSTLHVSASLRTATSTGETVGLELATTDGQQCGTDSAFTQLSAGQLISAGAIAGGVSTLGEVTPDDPCVTADTLVATVTDKATSVVGPRPLEVRVIEEPSVESTDGLPEAATTGSFMKPPGGRSTKTTGGSSFADAPLLEPGSYRDSILPGEVLTYQVDLEWGQQLATRIDFPRPGSQLAQATGNLDMFTRVDAFGPGRRLASNNSLAGTPTSQAYLPSSALTTGVGTSAVTYLNRTGTGAAKGTALAGRYTVTVFLEEDPDGESYLVPFTMGLGVTGDVRDGPGYTEEPAEVESATPDQETSTGSPTDSASESPSEDETASSDTAGGGPSAGFIVGGLGLLALLAAGYVVLTHRTG
;
A
#
# COMPACT_ATOMS: atom_id res chain seq x y z
N MET A 1 56.93 21.57 21.07
CA MET A 1 57.95 22.47 21.63
C MET A 1 59.30 21.78 21.52
N PRO A 2 60.43 22.45 21.18
CA PRO A 2 60.67 23.78 20.57
C PRO A 2 61.25 23.59 19.14
N SER A 3 61.59 24.58 18.29
CA SER A 3 61.51 26.04 18.33
C SER A 3 61.63 26.58 16.90
N ALA A 4 61.07 27.77 16.73
CA ALA A 4 60.92 28.56 15.51
C ALA A 4 62.20 29.25 15.01
N THR A 5 62.18 29.69 13.74
CA THR A 5 62.80 30.91 13.15
C THR A 5 62.63 30.83 11.61
N THR A 6 62.34 31.83 10.76
CA THR A 6 61.90 33.23 10.83
C THR A 6 61.56 33.68 9.38
N LEU A 7 60.86 34.82 9.26
CA LEU A 7 60.99 35.87 8.23
C LEU A 7 60.11 35.86 6.94
N ARG A 8 59.11 36.77 7.00
CA ARG A 8 58.85 37.96 6.14
C ARG A 8 58.42 37.82 4.65
N ARG A 9 57.24 38.41 4.42
CA ARG A 9 56.61 38.90 3.18
C ARG A 9 57.52 39.81 2.32
N VAL A 10 57.37 39.73 0.99
CA VAL A 10 57.43 40.88 0.04
C VAL A 10 56.44 40.63 -1.11
N ALA A 11 55.75 41.71 -1.50
CA ALA A 11 54.71 41.82 -2.51
C ALA A 11 55.25 42.15 -3.92
N GLY A 12 54.41 42.06 -4.94
CA GLY A 12 54.63 42.77 -6.21
C GLY A 12 53.84 42.23 -7.39
N ALA A 13 52.70 42.85 -7.70
CA ALA A 13 51.97 42.70 -8.95
C ALA A 13 52.56 43.61 -10.04
N ALA A 14 52.53 43.18 -11.31
CA ALA A 14 52.62 44.06 -12.47
C ALA A 14 51.84 43.48 -13.67
N LEU A 15 51.22 44.39 -14.41
CA LEU A 15 50.00 44.27 -15.22
C LEU A 15 50.33 44.47 -16.73
N VAL A 16 49.43 44.02 -17.63
CA VAL A 16 49.06 44.59 -18.98
C VAL A 16 49.72 44.10 -20.30
N LEU A 17 48.87 43.40 -21.09
CA LEU A 17 48.45 43.53 -22.51
C LEU A 17 49.39 44.08 -23.62
N LEU A 18 49.47 43.40 -24.79
CA LEU A 18 48.58 43.59 -25.98
C LEU A 18 48.99 42.70 -27.20
N VAL A 19 48.04 41.88 -27.66
CA VAL A 19 47.58 41.58 -29.06
C VAL A 19 48.59 41.47 -30.21
N VAL A 20 48.57 40.36 -30.97
CA VAL A 20 48.22 40.28 -32.44
C VAL A 20 48.07 38.80 -32.87
N SER A 21 46.81 38.42 -33.13
CA SER A 21 46.27 37.67 -34.28
C SER A 21 46.93 36.40 -34.84
N PHE A 22 46.28 35.24 -34.64
CA PHE A 22 46.00 34.17 -35.63
C PHE A 22 44.92 33.29 -34.97
N GLY A 23 43.64 33.24 -35.36
CA GLY A 23 43.08 33.26 -36.71
C GLY A 23 42.75 31.82 -37.11
N LEU A 24 41.50 31.39 -36.81
CA LEU A 24 40.75 30.28 -37.41
C LEU A 24 41.47 28.91 -37.56
N PHE A 25 41.04 27.90 -36.79
CA PHE A 25 40.75 26.51 -37.22
C PHE A 25 40.71 25.58 -35.99
N TRP A 26 39.57 25.51 -35.30
CA TRP A 26 39.03 24.24 -34.80
C TRP A 26 37.62 24.48 -34.25
N ARG A 27 36.63 24.33 -35.13
CA ARG A 27 35.28 23.91 -34.75
C ARG A 27 35.05 22.53 -35.34
N LEU A 28 34.32 21.71 -34.58
CA LEU A 28 33.78 20.38 -34.92
C LEU A 28 34.74 19.20 -34.70
N MET A 29 34.96 18.85 -33.43
CA MET A 29 35.00 17.45 -33.04
C MET A 29 33.75 17.15 -32.22
N PRO A 30 32.92 16.15 -32.60
CA PRO A 30 31.80 15.73 -31.78
C PRO A 30 32.36 15.06 -30.51
N VAL A 31 31.93 15.54 -29.35
CA VAL A 31 32.10 14.82 -28.09
C VAL A 31 31.33 13.50 -28.25
N PRO A 32 31.94 12.32 -28.02
CA PRO A 32 31.16 11.09 -27.99
C PRO A 32 30.17 11.22 -26.83
N ALA A 33 28.88 11.25 -27.17
CA ALA A 33 27.80 11.16 -26.20
C ALA A 33 28.02 9.87 -25.40
N GLN A 34 28.42 10.00 -24.14
CA GLN A 34 28.27 8.89 -23.21
C GLN A 34 26.78 8.59 -23.17
N ALA A 35 26.42 7.36 -23.54
CA ALA A 35 25.08 6.87 -23.38
C ALA A 35 24.73 6.96 -21.90
N VAL A 36 23.95 7.97 -21.54
CA VAL A 36 23.22 8.00 -20.28
C VAL A 36 22.28 6.81 -20.38
N VAL A 37 22.60 5.73 -19.67
CA VAL A 37 21.63 4.67 -19.40
C VAL A 37 20.58 5.35 -18.51
N PRO A 38 19.32 5.49 -18.95
CA PRO A 38 18.28 5.94 -18.04
C PRO A 38 18.09 4.79 -17.06
N GLY A 39 18.61 4.95 -15.85
CA GLY A 39 18.12 4.20 -14.70
C GLY A 39 16.71 4.69 -14.43
N ALA A 40 15.74 4.07 -15.09
CA ALA A 40 14.37 4.11 -14.63
C ALA A 40 14.34 3.35 -13.30
N ALA A 41 14.22 4.08 -12.20
CA ALA A 41 13.53 3.53 -11.05
C ALA A 41 12.07 3.35 -11.52
N GLU A 42 11.72 2.13 -11.93
CA GLU A 42 10.34 1.75 -12.25
C GLU A 42 9.51 1.91 -10.96
N GLY A 43 8.35 2.57 -11.07
CA GLY A 43 7.44 2.77 -9.94
C GLY A 43 7.06 1.46 -9.25
N ASP A 44 6.82 1.52 -7.94
CA ASP A 44 6.48 0.40 -7.03
C ASP A 44 5.09 -0.25 -7.30
N GLY A 45 4.61 -0.19 -8.54
CA GLY A 45 3.49 -0.98 -9.02
C GLY A 45 3.97 -2.42 -9.25
N GLY A 46 3.66 -3.33 -8.32
CA GLY A 46 4.06 -4.73 -8.40
C GLY A 46 3.72 -5.38 -9.73
N ARG A 47 4.52 -6.35 -10.20
CA ARG A 47 4.29 -7.05 -11.47
C ARG A 47 3.23 -8.15 -11.29
N LEU A 48 2.25 -8.20 -12.18
CA LEU A 48 1.15 -9.17 -12.13
C LEU A 48 1.17 -10.09 -13.36
N VAL A 49 1.06 -11.41 -13.16
CA VAL A 49 0.77 -12.36 -14.23
C VAL A 49 -0.53 -13.09 -13.92
N LEU A 50 -1.50 -12.93 -14.82
CA LEU A 50 -2.75 -13.71 -14.81
C LEU A 50 -2.46 -15.04 -15.51
N VAL A 51 -2.75 -16.16 -14.85
CA VAL A 51 -2.55 -17.52 -15.39
C VAL A 51 -3.91 -18.18 -15.55
N LEU A 52 -4.34 -18.37 -16.80
CA LEU A 52 -5.66 -18.91 -17.13
C LEU A 52 -5.58 -20.39 -17.53
N ASP A 53 -6.37 -21.21 -16.85
CA ASP A 53 -6.68 -22.57 -17.27
C ASP A 53 -7.56 -22.58 -18.52
N SER A 54 -7.09 -23.23 -19.58
CA SER A 54 -7.84 -23.53 -20.79
C SER A 54 -7.85 -25.04 -21.08
N SER A 55 -7.73 -25.87 -20.04
CA SER A 55 -7.84 -27.32 -20.14
C SER A 55 -9.25 -27.77 -20.52
N GLY A 56 -9.40 -29.06 -20.86
CA GLY A 56 -10.67 -29.61 -21.31
C GLY A 56 -11.83 -29.51 -20.30
N SER A 57 -11.56 -29.55 -18.99
CA SER A 57 -12.59 -29.42 -17.93
C SER A 57 -13.31 -28.08 -17.97
N MET A 58 -12.63 -27.04 -18.43
CA MET A 58 -13.20 -25.69 -18.55
C MET A 58 -14.33 -25.58 -19.61
N GLN A 59 -14.61 -26.65 -20.37
CA GLN A 59 -15.80 -26.80 -21.22
C GLN A 59 -17.09 -27.05 -20.43
N GLU A 60 -16.98 -27.56 -19.21
CA GLU A 60 -18.14 -27.91 -18.39
C GLU A 60 -18.96 -26.68 -18.03
N GLN A 61 -20.26 -26.88 -17.79
CA GLN A 61 -21.13 -25.81 -17.33
C GLN A 61 -20.84 -25.53 -15.86
N SER A 62 -20.68 -24.26 -15.51
CA SER A 62 -20.71 -23.84 -14.12
C SER A 62 -22.15 -23.81 -13.60
N SER A 63 -22.28 -23.74 -12.28
CA SER A 63 -23.55 -23.54 -11.57
C SER A 63 -24.39 -22.34 -12.08
N GLY A 64 -23.77 -21.37 -12.76
CA GLY A 64 -24.41 -20.21 -13.39
C GLY A 64 -24.96 -20.43 -14.81
N GLY A 65 -24.90 -21.65 -15.36
CA GLY A 65 -25.49 -22.02 -16.66
C GLY A 65 -24.68 -21.63 -17.90
N GLN A 66 -23.48 -21.07 -17.73
CA GLN A 66 -22.49 -20.85 -18.80
C GLN A 66 -21.27 -21.78 -18.61
N THR A 67 -20.46 -21.98 -19.64
CA THR A 67 -19.23 -22.79 -19.49
C THR A 67 -18.23 -22.13 -18.54
N LYS A 68 -17.46 -22.90 -17.77
CA LYS A 68 -16.44 -22.38 -16.85
C LYS A 68 -15.46 -21.43 -17.52
N ILE A 69 -14.99 -21.73 -18.74
CA ILE A 69 -14.14 -20.82 -19.52
C ILE A 69 -14.83 -19.49 -19.88
N ALA A 70 -16.14 -19.49 -20.11
CA ALA A 70 -16.88 -18.28 -20.46
C ALA A 70 -17.00 -17.35 -19.24
N ALA A 71 -17.30 -17.93 -18.07
CA ALA A 71 -17.26 -17.24 -16.79
C ALA A 71 -15.86 -16.66 -16.53
N ALA A 72 -14.81 -17.47 -16.76
CA ALA A 72 -13.42 -17.05 -16.56
C ALA A 72 -13.05 -15.84 -17.43
N LYS A 73 -13.39 -15.89 -18.72
CA LYS A 73 -13.15 -14.79 -19.66
C LYS A 73 -13.92 -13.52 -19.32
N GLN A 74 -15.17 -13.65 -18.89
CA GLN A 74 -16.02 -12.50 -18.55
C GLN A 74 -15.42 -11.71 -17.37
N ALA A 75 -14.96 -12.42 -16.34
CA ALA A 75 -14.32 -11.83 -15.19
C ALA A 75 -12.94 -11.24 -15.49
N LEU A 76 -12.08 -11.97 -16.22
CA LEU A 76 -10.77 -11.45 -16.63
C LEU A 76 -10.91 -10.13 -17.39
N ASN A 77 -11.90 -10.02 -18.28
CA ASN A 77 -12.16 -8.77 -19.00
C ASN A 77 -12.60 -7.61 -18.09
N ARG A 78 -13.39 -7.88 -17.03
CA ARG A 78 -13.79 -6.87 -16.03
C ARG A 78 -12.56 -6.38 -15.26
N VAL A 79 -11.71 -7.32 -14.84
CA VAL A 79 -10.47 -7.06 -14.10
C VAL A 79 -9.49 -6.24 -14.90
N ILE A 80 -9.25 -6.60 -16.15
CA ILE A 80 -8.39 -5.82 -17.04
C ILE A 80 -8.90 -4.37 -17.16
N GLY A 81 -10.22 -4.15 -17.02
CA GLY A 81 -10.82 -2.83 -17.00
C GLY A 81 -10.74 -2.07 -15.67
N SER A 82 -10.45 -2.73 -14.54
CA SER A 82 -10.41 -2.11 -13.21
C SER A 82 -9.00 -1.85 -12.68
N LEU A 83 -7.98 -2.51 -13.23
CA LEU A 83 -6.57 -2.28 -12.90
C LEU A 83 -6.18 -0.81 -13.13
N PRO A 84 -5.19 -0.24 -12.42
CA PRO A 84 -4.56 1.06 -12.76
C PRO A 84 -3.90 1.07 -14.16
N ASP A 85 -3.73 2.25 -14.78
CA ASP A 85 -3.24 2.39 -16.17
C ASP A 85 -1.76 2.03 -16.32
N ASP A 86 -1.02 2.29 -15.26
CA ASP A 86 0.41 2.05 -15.07
C ASP A 86 0.74 0.63 -14.55
N GLN A 87 -0.27 -0.16 -14.18
CA GLN A 87 -0.10 -1.52 -13.70
C GLN A 87 0.60 -2.41 -14.74
N ALA A 88 1.75 -2.97 -14.37
CA ALA A 88 2.44 -3.97 -15.18
C ALA A 88 1.72 -5.33 -15.07
N VAL A 89 1.08 -5.76 -16.16
CA VAL A 89 0.29 -7.00 -16.18
C VAL A 89 0.61 -7.85 -17.42
N GLY A 90 0.75 -9.16 -17.24
CA GLY A 90 0.86 -10.15 -18.30
C GLY A 90 -0.25 -11.20 -18.23
N LEU A 91 -0.41 -11.96 -19.32
CA LEU A 91 -1.34 -13.08 -19.39
C LEU A 91 -0.62 -14.32 -19.90
N ARG A 92 -0.73 -15.40 -19.14
CA ARG A 92 -0.29 -16.74 -19.50
C ARG A 92 -1.50 -17.66 -19.56
N VAL A 93 -1.51 -18.56 -20.54
CA VAL A 93 -2.56 -19.57 -20.70
C VAL A 93 -1.89 -20.94 -20.74
N TYR A 94 -2.55 -21.96 -20.19
CA TYR A 94 -2.10 -23.34 -20.32
C TYR A 94 -3.24 -24.26 -20.79
N GLY A 95 -2.87 -25.41 -21.36
CA GLY A 95 -3.84 -26.37 -21.92
C GLY A 95 -4.52 -25.88 -23.20
N ALA A 96 -3.90 -24.95 -23.93
CA ALA A 96 -4.51 -24.25 -25.06
C ALA A 96 -4.03 -24.70 -26.45
N GLU A 97 -2.86 -25.32 -26.57
CA GLU A 97 -2.25 -25.66 -27.86
C GLU A 97 -2.14 -27.17 -28.12
N VAL A 98 -2.12 -27.99 -27.07
CA VAL A 98 -2.01 -29.46 -27.18
C VAL A 98 -3.34 -30.12 -26.79
N PHE A 99 -4.02 -30.68 -27.79
CA PHE A 99 -5.43 -31.09 -27.68
C PHE A 99 -5.62 -32.56 -27.28
N SER A 100 -4.60 -33.41 -27.42
CA SER A 100 -4.69 -34.83 -27.10
C SER A 100 -3.98 -35.13 -25.77
N ARG A 101 -4.71 -35.75 -24.84
CA ARG A 101 -4.15 -36.28 -23.59
C ARG A 101 -3.01 -37.26 -23.90
N GLY A 102 -1.80 -36.96 -23.41
CA GLY A 102 -0.61 -37.79 -23.59
C GLY A 102 0.23 -37.51 -24.84
N GLU A 103 -0.08 -36.49 -25.65
CA GLU A 103 0.82 -36.03 -26.72
C GLU A 103 2.11 -35.41 -26.14
N PRO A 104 3.27 -35.57 -26.82
CA PRO A 104 4.50 -34.89 -26.41
C PRO A 104 4.27 -33.38 -26.32
N GLY A 105 4.56 -32.81 -25.16
CA GLY A 105 4.38 -31.37 -24.91
C GLY A 105 3.12 -31.00 -24.14
N ALA A 106 2.17 -31.93 -23.93
CA ALA A 106 0.95 -31.65 -23.16
C ALA A 106 1.24 -31.18 -21.71
N CYS A 107 2.24 -31.78 -21.05
CA CYS A 107 2.66 -31.37 -19.70
C CYS A 107 3.55 -30.11 -19.66
N THR A 108 3.84 -29.52 -20.82
CA THR A 108 4.58 -28.26 -20.95
C THR A 108 3.81 -27.23 -21.78
N ASP A 109 2.50 -27.45 -21.98
CA ASP A 109 1.61 -26.59 -22.76
C ASP A 109 1.26 -25.35 -21.94
N SER A 110 2.13 -24.34 -21.99
CA SER A 110 1.91 -23.03 -21.36
C SER A 110 2.61 -21.91 -22.13
N GLN A 111 1.84 -20.88 -22.50
CA GLN A 111 2.30 -19.75 -23.32
C GLN A 111 2.08 -18.43 -22.60
N LEU A 112 3.10 -17.55 -22.61
CA LEU A 112 2.92 -16.14 -22.30
C LEU A 112 2.30 -15.46 -23.52
N VAL A 113 0.99 -15.24 -23.46
CA VAL A 113 0.21 -14.76 -24.61
C VAL A 113 0.23 -13.24 -24.69
N VAL A 114 0.38 -12.58 -23.54
CA VAL A 114 0.65 -11.14 -23.45
C VAL A 114 1.80 -10.93 -22.46
N PRO A 115 2.94 -10.36 -22.90
CA PRO A 115 4.05 -10.04 -22.01
C PRO A 115 3.65 -9.08 -20.89
N VAL A 116 4.33 -9.18 -19.76
CA VAL A 116 4.17 -8.25 -18.64
C VAL A 116 4.58 -6.85 -19.08
N GLY A 117 3.66 -5.89 -18.97
CA GLY A 117 3.89 -4.49 -19.28
C GLY A 117 2.67 -3.63 -18.93
N SER A 118 2.83 -2.32 -18.98
CA SER A 118 1.73 -1.35 -18.83
C SER A 118 1.14 -0.96 -20.19
N GLY A 119 -0.04 -0.35 -20.20
CA GLY A 119 -0.68 0.12 -21.44
C GLY A 119 -1.12 -0.98 -22.43
N ASN A 120 -1.10 -2.25 -22.03
CA ASN A 120 -1.38 -3.42 -22.88
C ASN A 120 -2.81 -3.99 -22.71
N ARG A 121 -3.73 -3.25 -22.09
CA ARG A 121 -5.08 -3.74 -21.73
C ARG A 121 -5.90 -4.27 -22.91
N ASP A 122 -5.84 -3.59 -24.07
CA ASP A 122 -6.60 -4.04 -25.24
C ASP A 122 -6.02 -5.35 -25.80
N GLN A 123 -4.70 -5.54 -25.71
CA GLN A 123 -4.05 -6.80 -26.05
C GLN A 123 -4.50 -7.92 -25.10
N LEU A 124 -4.56 -7.65 -23.79
CA LEU A 124 -5.06 -8.59 -22.80
C LEU A 124 -6.52 -8.99 -23.07
N ARG A 125 -7.41 -8.03 -23.31
CA ARG A 125 -8.84 -8.30 -23.62
C ARG A 125 -9.01 -9.14 -24.88
N SER A 126 -8.23 -8.83 -25.91
CA SER A 126 -8.24 -9.60 -27.16
C SER A 126 -7.75 -11.03 -26.94
N ALA A 127 -6.65 -11.21 -26.20
CA ALA A 127 -6.09 -12.52 -25.91
C ALA A 127 -7.04 -13.39 -25.07
N VAL A 128 -7.62 -12.85 -23.99
CA VAL A 128 -8.61 -13.58 -23.16
C VAL A 128 -9.76 -14.10 -24.02
N SER A 129 -10.20 -13.33 -25.01
CA SER A 129 -11.35 -13.69 -25.83
C SER A 129 -11.09 -14.85 -26.80
N SER A 130 -9.84 -15.09 -27.23
CA SER A 130 -9.52 -16.02 -28.32
C SER A 130 -9.43 -17.51 -27.94
N TYR A 131 -9.18 -17.84 -26.68
CA TYR A 131 -8.86 -19.22 -26.28
C TYR A 131 -10.07 -20.15 -26.20
N ARG A 132 -9.84 -21.44 -26.39
CA ARG A 132 -10.88 -22.45 -26.29
C ARG A 132 -10.35 -23.61 -25.44
N PRO A 133 -11.19 -24.18 -24.56
CA PRO A 133 -10.77 -25.19 -23.59
C PRO A 133 -10.51 -26.54 -24.27
N PHE A 134 -9.32 -27.15 -24.15
CA PHE A 134 -9.05 -28.45 -24.82
C PHE A 134 -8.01 -29.37 -24.16
N GLY A 135 -6.93 -28.85 -23.57
CA GLY A 135 -5.74 -29.62 -23.21
C GLY A 135 -5.69 -30.21 -21.79
N GLU A 136 -4.49 -30.65 -21.39
CA GLU A 136 -4.14 -31.08 -20.02
C GLU A 136 -3.94 -29.89 -19.07
N THR A 137 -3.72 -30.17 -17.78
CA THR A 137 -3.65 -29.16 -16.70
C THR A 137 -2.22 -29.08 -16.09
N PRO A 138 -1.20 -28.58 -16.83
CA PRO A 138 0.19 -28.51 -16.36
C PRO A 138 0.47 -27.33 -15.42
N ILE A 139 -0.28 -27.23 -14.32
CA ILE A 139 -0.20 -26.11 -13.37
C ILE A 139 1.23 -25.90 -12.85
N GLY A 140 1.93 -26.99 -12.49
CA GLY A 140 3.29 -26.88 -11.95
C GLY A 140 4.27 -26.23 -12.93
N TYR A 141 4.20 -26.61 -14.20
CA TYR A 141 5.01 -25.98 -15.25
C TYR A 141 4.59 -24.54 -15.50
N ALA A 142 3.28 -24.27 -15.57
CA ALA A 142 2.76 -22.92 -15.78
C ALA A 142 3.20 -21.95 -14.67
N LEU A 143 3.22 -22.37 -13.40
CA LEU A 143 3.71 -21.57 -12.28
C LEU A 143 5.22 -21.29 -12.37
N GLN A 144 6.03 -22.27 -12.78
CA GLN A 144 7.47 -22.06 -13.00
C GLN A 144 7.73 -20.98 -14.06
N GLU A 145 7.00 -21.05 -15.17
CA GLU A 145 7.15 -20.09 -16.26
C GLU A 145 6.59 -18.71 -15.89
N ALA A 146 5.44 -18.64 -15.20
CA ALA A 146 4.89 -17.38 -14.69
C ALA A 146 5.86 -16.70 -13.70
N GLY A 147 6.55 -17.49 -12.86
CA GLY A 147 7.65 -17.00 -12.03
C GLY A 147 8.72 -16.32 -12.87
N LYS A 148 9.18 -16.95 -13.96
CA LYS A 148 10.19 -16.34 -14.86
C LYS A 148 9.69 -15.06 -15.52
N ASP A 149 8.43 -15.03 -15.96
CA ASP A 149 7.83 -13.88 -16.65
C ASP A 149 7.78 -12.63 -15.76
N LEU A 150 7.63 -12.81 -14.45
CA LEU A 150 7.59 -11.72 -13.48
C LEU A 150 8.97 -11.07 -13.21
N GLY A 151 10.08 -11.66 -13.65
CA GLY A 151 11.44 -11.15 -13.38
C GLY A 151 11.98 -11.59 -12.02
N GLY A 152 12.91 -10.83 -11.43
CA GLY A 152 13.59 -11.17 -10.17
C GLY A 152 13.48 -10.13 -9.06
N GLU A 153 12.83 -8.99 -9.34
CA GLU A 153 12.83 -7.81 -8.47
C GLU A 153 11.40 -7.28 -8.28
N GLY A 154 11.21 -6.49 -7.22
CA GLY A 154 9.92 -5.87 -6.89
C GLY A 154 8.87 -6.84 -6.36
N LYS A 155 7.69 -6.29 -6.03
CA LYS A 155 6.50 -7.05 -5.64
C LYS A 155 5.98 -7.82 -6.85
N ARG A 156 5.64 -9.09 -6.66
CA ARG A 156 5.29 -10.01 -7.75
C ARG A 156 4.05 -10.80 -7.38
N THR A 157 3.08 -10.85 -8.27
CA THR A 157 1.84 -11.59 -8.04
C THR A 157 1.52 -12.48 -9.23
N ILE A 158 1.25 -13.75 -8.94
CA ILE A 158 0.61 -14.69 -9.86
C ILE A 158 -0.84 -14.84 -9.41
N VAL A 159 -1.78 -14.65 -10.32
CA VAL A 159 -3.18 -15.02 -10.09
C VAL A 159 -3.53 -16.20 -10.98
N LEU A 160 -3.60 -17.39 -10.38
CA LEU A 160 -3.98 -18.63 -11.04
C LEU A 160 -5.50 -18.78 -11.06
N VAL A 161 -6.08 -18.99 -12.22
CA VAL A 161 -7.49 -19.33 -12.41
C VAL A 161 -7.56 -20.77 -12.88
N SER A 162 -8.22 -21.65 -12.13
CA SER A 162 -8.22 -23.10 -12.38
C SER A 162 -9.55 -23.73 -11.97
N ASP A 163 -9.99 -24.78 -12.68
CA ASP A 163 -11.18 -25.55 -12.29
C ASP A 163 -10.90 -27.01 -11.91
N GLY A 164 -9.67 -27.47 -12.08
CA GLY A 164 -9.33 -28.89 -12.00
C GLY A 164 -8.05 -29.24 -11.25
N GLU A 165 -7.91 -30.53 -11.01
CA GLU A 165 -6.75 -31.15 -10.37
C GLU A 165 -5.55 -31.17 -11.35
N PRO A 166 -4.31 -30.92 -10.90
CA PRO A 166 -3.13 -31.02 -11.76
C PRO A 166 -2.95 -32.45 -12.29
N THR A 167 -2.86 -32.58 -13.62
CA THR A 167 -2.68 -33.90 -14.29
C THR A 167 -1.23 -34.20 -14.69
N CYS A 168 -0.31 -33.27 -14.43
CA CYS A 168 1.08 -33.32 -14.88
C CYS A 168 2.09 -33.01 -13.77
N ASP A 169 3.28 -33.58 -13.88
CA ASP A 169 4.46 -33.15 -13.13
C ASP A 169 5.01 -31.82 -13.68
N PRO A 170 5.72 -31.02 -12.86
CA PRO A 170 6.00 -31.24 -11.43
C PRO A 170 4.81 -30.91 -10.52
N ASP A 171 4.82 -31.42 -9.28
CA ASP A 171 3.81 -31.09 -8.26
C ASP A 171 3.72 -29.56 -8.04
N PRO A 172 2.56 -28.94 -8.33
CA PRO A 172 2.41 -27.48 -8.28
C PRO A 172 2.54 -26.91 -6.85
N CYS A 173 2.19 -27.67 -5.81
CA CYS A 173 2.38 -27.21 -4.43
C CYS A 173 3.87 -27.08 -4.09
N LYS A 174 4.69 -28.01 -4.59
CA LYS A 174 6.13 -27.95 -4.40
C LYS A 174 6.71 -26.77 -5.17
N VAL A 175 6.29 -26.58 -6.42
CA VAL A 175 6.71 -25.43 -7.23
C VAL A 175 6.36 -24.10 -6.55
N ALA A 176 5.13 -23.95 -6.04
CA ALA A 176 4.72 -22.74 -5.34
C ALA A 176 5.61 -22.43 -4.13
N ARG A 177 5.95 -23.47 -3.35
CA ARG A 177 6.87 -23.36 -2.20
C ARG A 177 8.29 -22.99 -2.63
N ASP A 178 8.79 -23.62 -3.68
CA ASP A 178 10.13 -23.37 -4.19
C ASP A 178 10.24 -21.95 -4.77
N LEU A 179 9.15 -21.42 -5.34
CA LEU A 179 9.08 -20.04 -5.83
C LEU A 179 9.01 -19.01 -4.69
N SER A 180 8.20 -19.25 -3.65
CA SER A 180 8.07 -18.33 -2.52
C SER A 180 9.35 -18.24 -1.67
N GLN A 181 10.19 -19.28 -1.68
CA GLN A 181 11.46 -19.31 -0.94
C GLN A 181 12.63 -18.61 -1.66
N GLN A 182 12.44 -18.08 -2.87
CA GLN A 182 13.52 -17.43 -3.64
C GLN A 182 13.89 -16.03 -3.13
N GLY A 183 13.30 -15.56 -2.02
CA GLY A 183 13.67 -14.30 -1.35
C GLY A 183 13.13 -13.04 -2.05
N VAL A 184 12.20 -13.21 -2.99
CA VAL A 184 11.50 -12.12 -3.68
C VAL A 184 10.05 -12.12 -3.20
N ASP A 185 9.44 -10.93 -3.03
CA ASP A 185 8.06 -10.77 -2.56
C ASP A 185 7.06 -11.29 -3.62
N LEU A 186 6.93 -12.62 -3.70
CA LEU A 186 6.05 -13.35 -4.60
C LEU A 186 4.84 -13.86 -3.85
N LYS A 187 3.66 -13.49 -4.37
CA LYS A 187 2.37 -14.01 -3.96
C LYS A 187 1.73 -14.83 -5.07
N ILE A 188 1.16 -15.98 -4.74
CA ILE A 188 0.37 -16.81 -5.67
C ILE A 188 -1.06 -16.90 -5.15
N ASP A 189 -1.94 -16.06 -5.68
CA ASP A 189 -3.37 -16.14 -5.43
C ASP A 189 -4.00 -17.15 -6.39
N VAL A 190 -4.95 -17.96 -5.90
CA VAL A 190 -5.58 -19.02 -6.69
C VAL A 190 -7.09 -18.87 -6.62
N VAL A 191 -7.75 -18.81 -7.77
CA VAL A 191 -9.19 -18.76 -7.89
C VAL A 191 -9.70 -20.07 -8.48
N GLY A 192 -10.38 -20.85 -7.63
CA GLY A 192 -11.02 -22.11 -8.00
C GLY A 192 -12.45 -21.87 -8.50
N LEU A 193 -12.73 -22.28 -9.75
CA LEU A 193 -14.06 -22.15 -10.34
C LEU A 193 -14.84 -23.47 -10.33
N ASP A 194 -15.86 -23.54 -9.46
CA ASP A 194 -16.77 -24.69 -9.32
C ASP A 194 -15.98 -26.00 -9.16
N VAL A 195 -15.17 -26.05 -8.07
CA VAL A 195 -14.14 -27.07 -7.83
C VAL A 195 -14.56 -28.02 -6.69
N ASP A 196 -14.40 -29.33 -6.94
CA ASP A 196 -14.68 -30.38 -5.97
C ASP A 196 -13.55 -30.60 -4.94
N GLY A 197 -13.79 -31.44 -3.93
CA GLY A 197 -12.95 -31.51 -2.73
C GLY A 197 -11.47 -31.82 -2.96
N ALA A 198 -11.12 -32.75 -3.86
CA ALA A 198 -9.72 -33.13 -4.07
C ALA A 198 -8.93 -32.06 -4.86
N ALA A 199 -9.55 -31.51 -5.91
CA ALA A 199 -8.96 -30.41 -6.68
C ALA A 199 -8.83 -29.15 -5.82
N ARG A 200 -9.83 -28.85 -4.98
CA ARG A 200 -9.82 -27.72 -4.04
C ARG A 200 -8.65 -27.78 -3.06
N ASP A 201 -8.40 -28.94 -2.44
CA ASP A 201 -7.29 -29.10 -1.51
C ASP A 201 -5.91 -28.86 -2.17
N LYS A 202 -5.76 -29.27 -3.44
CA LYS A 202 -4.55 -28.99 -4.22
C LYS A 202 -4.40 -27.51 -4.53
N LEU A 203 -5.46 -26.84 -4.96
CA LEU A 203 -5.44 -25.40 -5.23
C LEU A 203 -5.16 -24.56 -3.97
N ARG A 204 -5.75 -24.93 -2.82
CA ARG A 204 -5.45 -24.35 -1.49
C ARG A 204 -3.97 -24.51 -1.14
N CYS A 205 -3.44 -25.70 -1.34
CA CYS A 205 -2.04 -26.00 -1.08
C CYS A 205 -1.09 -25.17 -1.96
N ILE A 206 -1.43 -24.88 -3.22
CA ILE A 206 -0.66 -23.98 -4.09
C ILE A 206 -0.67 -22.55 -3.52
N ALA A 207 -1.86 -22.03 -3.20
CA ALA A 207 -2.00 -20.68 -2.67
C ALA A 207 -1.19 -20.50 -1.37
N GLY A 208 -1.41 -21.37 -0.38
CA GLY A 208 -0.71 -21.31 0.90
C GLY A 208 0.79 -21.52 0.78
N ALA A 209 1.26 -22.40 -0.12
CA ALA A 209 2.69 -22.58 -0.38
C ALA A 209 3.34 -21.37 -1.09
N GLY A 210 2.55 -20.62 -1.86
CA GLY A 210 2.96 -19.42 -2.59
C GLY A 210 2.69 -18.11 -1.86
N ASN A 211 2.51 -18.12 -0.53
CA ASN A 211 2.18 -16.95 0.30
C ASN A 211 0.92 -16.19 -0.15
N GLY A 212 0.03 -16.83 -0.90
CA GLY A 212 -1.20 -16.22 -1.37
C GLY A 212 -2.43 -16.92 -0.84
N THR A 213 -3.56 -16.60 -1.46
CA THR A 213 -4.88 -16.91 -0.92
C THR A 213 -5.71 -17.71 -1.92
N TYR A 214 -6.45 -18.71 -1.45
CA TYR A 214 -7.38 -19.48 -2.27
C TYR A 214 -8.79 -18.87 -2.22
N TYR A 215 -9.41 -18.73 -3.38
CA TYR A 215 -10.74 -18.17 -3.57
C TYR A 215 -11.64 -19.19 -4.21
N ASP A 216 -12.66 -19.63 -3.47
CA ASP A 216 -13.69 -20.53 -3.96
C ASP A 216 -14.83 -19.72 -4.59
N VAL A 217 -15.17 -20.00 -5.85
CA VAL A 217 -16.26 -19.30 -6.54
C VAL A 217 -17.17 -20.25 -7.32
N ASP A 218 -18.48 -20.01 -7.21
CA ASP A 218 -19.50 -20.86 -7.84
C ASP A 218 -20.16 -20.19 -9.06
N SER A 219 -19.95 -18.88 -9.24
CA SER A 219 -20.57 -18.10 -10.31
C SER A 219 -19.58 -17.15 -11.00
N ALA A 220 -19.92 -16.73 -12.23
CA ALA A 220 -19.10 -15.78 -12.99
C ALA A 220 -19.09 -14.37 -12.38
N GLU A 221 -20.17 -14.00 -11.69
CA GLU A 221 -20.31 -12.75 -10.96
C GLU A 221 -19.38 -12.70 -9.75
N GLU A 222 -19.38 -13.76 -8.93
CA GLU A 222 -18.45 -13.89 -7.79
C GLU A 222 -17.00 -14.03 -8.27
N PHE A 223 -16.77 -14.82 -9.31
CA PHE A 223 -15.46 -14.94 -9.95
C PHE A 223 -14.93 -13.57 -10.38
N ALA A 224 -15.76 -12.74 -11.01
CA ALA A 224 -15.38 -11.39 -11.42
C ALA A 224 -15.13 -10.45 -10.25
N ALA A 225 -15.95 -10.50 -9.20
CA ALA A 225 -15.77 -9.66 -8.03
C ALA A 225 -14.50 -10.03 -7.26
N SER A 226 -14.25 -11.34 -7.08
CA SER A 226 -13.04 -11.86 -6.42
C SER A 226 -11.79 -11.50 -7.21
N LEU A 227 -11.84 -11.69 -8.53
CA LEU A 227 -10.72 -11.35 -9.41
C LEU A 227 -10.49 -9.82 -9.48
N GLU A 228 -11.54 -9.00 -9.56
CA GLU A 228 -11.46 -7.52 -9.57
C GLU A 228 -10.76 -7.04 -8.31
N LYS A 229 -11.14 -7.62 -7.17
CA LYS A 229 -10.53 -7.30 -5.88
C LYS A 229 -9.09 -7.80 -5.76
N LEU A 230 -8.80 -9.02 -6.22
CA LEU A 230 -7.46 -9.57 -6.27
C LEU A 230 -6.51 -8.72 -7.10
N ALA A 231 -6.96 -8.33 -8.29
CA ALA A 231 -6.17 -7.53 -9.20
C ALA A 231 -5.99 -6.10 -8.66
N THR A 232 -7.03 -5.52 -8.05
CA THR A 232 -6.92 -4.23 -7.34
C THR A 232 -5.90 -4.31 -6.20
N ARG A 233 -5.86 -5.40 -5.44
CA ARG A 233 -4.89 -5.63 -4.35
C ARG A 233 -3.48 -5.93 -4.83
N ALA A 234 -3.33 -6.73 -5.88
CA ALA A 234 -2.04 -7.01 -6.51
C ALA A 234 -1.41 -5.70 -7.03
N GLY A 235 -2.24 -4.76 -7.47
CA GLY A 235 -1.81 -3.40 -7.82
C GLY A 235 -1.85 -2.38 -6.69
N ARG A 236 -2.28 -2.75 -5.48
CA ARG A 236 -2.38 -1.88 -4.28
C ARG A 236 -2.00 -2.65 -3.02
N PRO A 237 -0.72 -3.06 -2.89
CA PRO A 237 -0.21 -3.62 -1.64
C PRO A 237 -0.41 -2.62 -0.49
N PHE A 238 -0.31 -3.07 0.76
CA PHE A 238 -0.33 -2.18 1.93
C PHE A 238 0.64 -1.00 1.68
N SER A 239 0.08 0.19 1.54
CA SER A 239 0.85 1.40 1.23
C SER A 239 1.17 2.11 2.53
N ALA A 240 2.42 2.02 2.97
CA ALA A 240 2.86 2.87 4.07
C ALA A 240 3.07 4.31 3.59
N ILE A 241 2.89 5.29 4.47
CA ILE A 241 3.07 6.72 4.20
C ILE A 241 4.10 7.31 5.15
N GLY A 242 5.00 8.11 4.60
CA GLY A 242 5.89 8.98 5.37
C GLY A 242 7.32 9.00 4.84
N GLN A 243 8.07 10.00 5.29
CA GLN A 243 9.50 10.12 5.00
C GLN A 243 10.28 9.03 5.75
N PRO A 244 11.23 8.33 5.09
CA PRO A 244 12.01 7.28 5.76
C PRO A 244 12.81 7.82 6.96
N VAL A 245 12.69 7.15 8.10
CA VAL A 245 13.46 7.44 9.31
C VAL A 245 13.82 6.12 10.01
N THR A 246 14.87 6.14 10.82
CA THR A 246 15.25 4.97 11.65
C THR A 246 15.45 5.41 13.09
N GLY A 247 14.43 5.16 13.90
CA GLY A 247 14.48 5.38 15.34
C GLY A 247 15.50 4.48 16.03
N THR A 248 16.01 4.93 17.16
CA THR A 248 17.03 4.22 17.95
C THR A 248 16.41 3.48 19.14
N PRO A 249 17.05 2.40 19.65
CA PRO A 249 16.56 1.68 20.84
C PRO A 249 16.63 2.52 22.13
N THR A 250 17.47 3.56 22.14
CA THR A 250 17.67 4.50 23.25
C THR A 250 17.41 5.92 22.79
N THR A 251 17.14 6.83 23.73
CA THR A 251 17.04 8.27 23.44
C THR A 251 18.34 8.86 22.92
N ASP A 252 19.48 8.31 23.34
CA ASP A 252 20.80 8.72 22.85
C ASP A 252 20.94 8.40 21.36
N GLY A 253 21.17 9.44 20.55
CA GLY A 253 21.33 9.33 19.10
C GLY A 253 20.03 9.17 18.32
N ALA A 254 18.87 9.39 18.95
CA ALA A 254 17.59 9.38 18.27
C ALA A 254 17.57 10.41 17.12
N PRO A 255 17.03 10.04 15.94
CA PRO A 255 16.90 10.98 14.83
C PRO A 255 15.93 12.10 15.19
N VAL A 256 16.21 13.29 14.65
CA VAL A 256 15.31 14.45 14.77
C VAL A 256 14.25 14.37 13.69
N ILE A 257 12.99 14.56 14.07
CA ILE A 257 11.81 14.64 13.21
C ILE A 257 10.99 15.90 13.56
N THR A 258 10.19 16.38 12.62
CA THR A 258 9.30 17.54 12.77
C THR A 258 7.86 17.16 12.39
N ALA A 259 6.96 18.13 12.28
CA ALA A 259 5.61 17.92 11.77
C ALA A 259 5.60 17.22 10.39
N GLY A 260 4.81 16.16 10.25
CA GLY A 260 4.75 15.35 9.03
C GLY A 260 4.41 13.88 9.29
N ASP A 261 4.40 13.11 8.21
CA ASP A 261 4.33 11.64 8.25
C ASP A 261 5.74 11.06 8.08
N TRP A 262 6.10 10.10 8.92
CA TRP A 262 7.40 9.45 8.98
C TRP A 262 7.21 7.93 8.95
N LEU A 263 8.10 7.23 8.25
CA LEU A 263 8.06 5.79 8.06
C LEU A 263 9.33 5.13 8.61
N ASP A 264 9.18 4.28 9.60
CA ASP A 264 10.23 3.41 10.15
C ASP A 264 9.77 1.94 10.08
N GLU A 265 10.58 1.05 10.63
CA GLU A 265 10.40 -0.37 10.67
C GLU A 265 10.63 -0.90 12.09
N LEU A 266 9.65 -1.60 12.64
CA LEU A 266 9.79 -2.33 13.91
C LEU A 266 10.46 -3.67 13.66
N GLY A 267 11.51 -3.95 14.44
CA GLY A 267 12.25 -5.21 14.38
C GLY A 267 11.64 -6.31 15.25
N THR A 268 12.21 -7.51 15.18
CA THR A 268 11.75 -8.69 15.93
C THR A 268 12.52 -8.94 17.23
N THR A 269 13.57 -8.16 17.50
CA THR A 269 14.37 -8.24 18.73
C THR A 269 13.87 -7.23 19.76
N GLU A 270 14.18 -7.42 21.04
CA GLU A 270 13.84 -6.45 22.10
C GLU A 270 14.30 -5.02 21.76
N THR A 271 15.47 -4.88 21.15
CA THR A 271 16.01 -3.58 20.70
C THR A 271 15.29 -3.02 19.47
N GLY A 272 14.74 -3.89 18.61
CA GLY A 272 13.97 -3.49 17.43
C GLY A 272 12.51 -3.16 17.74
N MET A 273 12.02 -3.60 18.90
CA MET A 273 10.67 -3.33 19.42
C MET A 273 10.57 -1.99 20.15
N VAL A 274 11.67 -1.26 20.34
CA VAL A 274 11.68 0.08 20.92
C VAL A 274 12.31 1.04 19.92
N LYS A 275 11.59 2.12 19.60
CA LYS A 275 12.06 3.17 18.70
C LYS A 275 11.91 4.53 19.36
N ASN A 276 12.98 5.31 19.39
CA ASN A 276 13.00 6.66 19.94
C ASN A 276 13.27 7.66 18.82
N TYR A 277 12.60 8.80 18.92
CA TYR A 277 12.74 9.95 18.03
C TYR A 277 12.82 11.22 18.87
N THR A 278 13.58 12.21 18.42
CA THR A 278 13.54 13.57 18.97
C THR A 278 12.61 14.40 18.08
N ILE A 279 11.52 14.92 18.64
CA ILE A 279 10.62 15.82 17.92
C ILE A 279 11.08 17.25 18.19
N GLU A 280 11.48 17.96 17.13
CA GLU A 280 11.76 19.38 17.16
C GLU A 280 10.47 20.18 16.93
N ARG A 281 10.23 21.16 17.81
CA ARG A 281 9.08 22.05 17.75
C ARG A 281 9.42 23.27 16.91
N GLU A 282 8.63 23.57 15.90
CA GLU A 282 8.86 24.70 15.00
C GLU A 282 8.10 25.96 15.45
N ILE A 283 7.01 25.80 16.20
CA ILE A 283 6.13 26.86 16.69
C ILE A 283 6.20 26.90 18.22
N THR A 284 6.71 27.99 18.79
CA THR A 284 6.83 28.14 20.24
C THR A 284 5.45 28.02 20.92
N GLY A 285 5.34 27.12 21.91
CA GLY A 285 4.11 26.93 22.69
C GLY A 285 2.99 26.16 21.97
N SER A 286 3.27 25.58 20.79
CA SER A 286 2.30 24.75 20.05
C SER A 286 1.87 23.50 20.83
N THR A 287 0.79 22.86 20.37
CA THR A 287 0.41 21.52 20.82
C THR A 287 0.88 20.48 19.80
N LEU A 288 1.62 19.46 20.25
CA LEU A 288 2.01 18.35 19.39
C LEU A 288 1.01 17.20 19.55
N HIS A 289 0.43 16.75 18.45
CA HIS A 289 -0.34 15.51 18.37
C HIS A 289 0.51 14.48 17.64
N VAL A 290 0.92 13.43 18.33
CA VAL A 290 1.82 12.40 17.80
C VAL A 290 1.11 11.07 17.82
N SER A 291 1.25 10.27 16.76
CA SER A 291 0.75 8.90 16.74
C SER A 291 1.76 7.93 16.19
N ALA A 292 1.70 6.69 16.68
CA ALA A 292 2.41 5.54 16.16
C ALA A 292 1.38 4.50 15.70
N SER A 293 1.37 4.21 14.40
CA SER A 293 0.42 3.31 13.76
C SER A 293 1.14 2.13 13.08
N LEU A 294 0.52 0.96 13.13
CA LEU A 294 1.01 -0.23 12.43
C LEU A 294 -0.15 -1.14 12.04
N ARG A 295 0.12 -2.05 11.11
CA ARG A 295 -0.75 -3.20 10.83
C ARG A 295 -0.26 -4.40 11.63
N THR A 296 -1.16 -5.02 12.39
CA THR A 296 -0.82 -6.15 13.25
C THR A 296 -0.41 -7.35 12.43
N ALA A 297 0.57 -8.11 12.93
CA ALA A 297 1.12 -9.27 12.22
C ALA A 297 0.86 -10.60 12.94
N THR A 298 0.32 -10.57 14.17
CA THR A 298 0.09 -11.77 14.97
C THR A 298 -1.39 -11.98 15.26
N SER A 299 -1.81 -13.24 15.34
CA SER A 299 -3.12 -13.66 15.86
C SER A 299 -3.13 -13.84 17.38
N THR A 300 -1.97 -13.78 18.05
CA THR A 300 -1.81 -13.93 19.51
C THR A 300 -1.91 -12.60 20.28
N GLY A 301 -2.21 -11.52 19.57
CA GLY A 301 -2.34 -10.19 20.10
C GLY A 301 -1.06 -9.37 20.05
N GLU A 302 -1.25 -8.07 19.91
CA GLU A 302 -0.19 -7.12 19.64
C GLU A 302 -0.50 -5.77 20.27
N THR A 303 0.52 -5.09 20.81
CA THR A 303 0.38 -3.76 21.41
C THR A 303 1.39 -2.81 20.79
N VAL A 304 0.92 -1.65 20.35
CA VAL A 304 1.77 -0.48 20.10
C VAL A 304 1.54 0.52 21.22
N GLY A 305 2.62 0.96 21.85
CA GLY A 305 2.65 2.01 22.86
C GLY A 305 3.39 3.23 22.34
N LEU A 306 2.95 4.41 22.77
CA LEU A 306 3.59 5.68 22.50
C LEU A 306 3.70 6.48 23.80
N GLU A 307 4.88 7.03 24.05
CA GLU A 307 5.15 7.98 25.11
C GLU A 307 5.80 9.23 24.54
N LEU A 308 5.33 10.41 24.98
CA LEU A 308 5.96 11.69 24.77
C LEU A 308 6.50 12.19 26.10
N ALA A 309 7.76 12.60 26.13
CA ALA A 309 8.40 13.17 27.30
C ALA A 309 9.34 14.33 26.91
N THR A 310 9.63 15.21 27.86
CA THR A 310 10.74 16.16 27.70
C THR A 310 12.08 15.43 27.76
N THR A 311 13.16 16.06 27.28
CA THR A 311 14.52 15.46 27.29
C THR A 311 15.06 15.15 28.70
N ASP A 312 14.52 15.82 29.71
CA ASP A 312 14.78 15.64 31.14
C ASP A 312 13.82 14.63 31.81
N GLY A 313 12.91 14.02 31.04
CA GLY A 313 12.10 12.88 31.44
C GLY A 313 10.72 13.21 32.02
N GLN A 314 10.24 14.45 31.88
CA GLN A 314 8.86 14.77 32.26
C GLN A 314 7.90 14.19 31.22
N GLN A 315 7.03 13.27 31.63
CA GLN A 315 6.02 12.68 30.74
C GLN A 315 4.95 13.71 30.37
N CYS A 316 4.76 13.89 29.07
CA CYS A 316 3.82 14.84 28.47
C CYS A 316 2.55 14.18 27.94
N GLY A 317 2.65 12.93 27.51
CA GLY A 317 1.50 12.16 27.05
C GLY A 317 1.87 10.70 26.83
N THR A 318 0.91 9.81 27.01
CA THR A 318 1.09 8.40 26.70
C THR A 318 -0.21 7.80 26.22
N ASP A 319 -0.08 6.80 25.35
CA ASP A 319 -1.20 6.00 24.89
C ASP A 319 -0.72 4.60 24.48
N SER A 320 -1.66 3.67 24.39
CA SER A 320 -1.39 2.34 23.84
C SER A 320 -2.61 1.80 23.12
N ALA A 321 -2.39 1.16 21.98
CA ALA A 321 -3.42 0.42 21.26
C ALA A 321 -3.09 -1.08 21.29
N PHE A 322 -4.11 -1.90 21.51
CA PHE A 322 -3.98 -3.33 21.70
C PHE A 322 -5.10 -4.08 20.98
N THR A 323 -4.77 -5.23 20.40
CA THR A 323 -5.75 -6.22 19.90
C THR A 323 -5.43 -7.61 20.43
N GLN A 324 -6.46 -8.42 20.70
CA GLN A 324 -6.31 -9.76 21.28
C GLN A 324 -6.35 -10.91 20.28
N LEU A 325 -6.85 -10.71 19.06
CA LEU A 325 -7.37 -11.85 18.29
C LEU A 325 -6.99 -11.90 16.81
N SER A 326 -6.42 -10.88 16.17
CA SER A 326 -6.34 -10.95 14.72
C SER A 326 -5.15 -10.20 14.11
N ALA A 327 -4.42 -10.91 13.24
CA ALA A 327 -3.45 -10.32 12.33
C ALA A 327 -4.19 -9.48 11.27
N GLY A 328 -3.52 -8.46 10.74
CA GLY A 328 -4.03 -7.62 9.66
C GLY A 328 -4.86 -6.42 10.09
N GLN A 329 -5.12 -6.23 11.39
CA GLN A 329 -5.84 -5.07 11.91
C GLN A 329 -4.94 -3.81 11.93
N LEU A 330 -5.50 -2.64 11.64
CA LEU A 330 -4.80 -1.36 11.79
C LEU A 330 -4.99 -0.85 13.23
N ILE A 331 -3.89 -0.63 13.96
CA ILE A 331 -3.90 -0.09 15.33
C ILE A 331 -3.03 1.17 15.40
N SER A 332 -3.40 2.09 16.29
CA SER A 332 -2.69 3.35 16.45
C SER A 332 -2.78 3.88 17.88
N ALA A 333 -1.63 4.18 18.48
CA ALA A 333 -1.51 4.88 19.76
C ALA A 333 -1.24 6.37 19.49
N GLY A 334 -1.97 7.28 20.13
CA GLY A 334 -1.80 8.73 19.91
C GLY A 334 -1.59 9.51 21.20
N ALA A 335 -0.54 10.31 21.32
CA ALA A 335 -0.28 11.14 22.49
C ALA A 335 -0.36 12.64 22.13
N ILE A 336 -0.74 13.47 23.10
CA ILE A 336 -0.85 14.92 22.92
C ILE A 336 0.06 15.60 23.95
N ALA A 337 0.95 16.49 23.52
CA ALA A 337 1.75 17.35 24.38
C ALA A 337 1.33 18.81 24.20
N GLY A 338 0.48 19.30 25.12
CA GLY A 338 -0.13 20.63 25.05
C GLY A 338 -0.35 21.32 26.41
N GLY A 339 0.34 20.84 27.47
CA GLY A 339 0.41 21.49 28.79
C GLY A 339 -0.93 21.74 29.48
N VAL A 340 -1.88 20.83 29.27
CA VAL A 340 -3.16 20.88 29.96
C VAL A 340 -3.11 19.98 31.18
N SER A 341 -3.27 20.59 32.34
CA SER A 341 -3.43 19.88 33.61
C SER A 341 -4.69 18.99 33.59
N THR A 342 -4.77 18.03 34.53
CA THR A 342 -5.95 17.17 34.74
C THR A 342 -7.24 17.93 35.08
N LEU A 343 -7.15 19.24 35.30
CA LEU A 343 -8.25 20.16 35.56
C LEU A 343 -8.65 21.00 34.34
N GLY A 344 -8.03 20.80 33.18
CA GLY A 344 -8.35 21.54 31.96
C GLY A 344 -7.71 22.93 31.87
N GLU A 345 -6.91 23.34 32.87
CA GLU A 345 -6.11 24.57 32.79
C GLU A 345 -4.86 24.33 31.95
N VAL A 346 -4.71 25.12 30.88
CA VAL A 346 -3.45 25.27 30.15
C VAL A 346 -2.48 25.99 31.07
N THR A 347 -1.34 25.38 31.37
CA THR A 347 -0.25 26.04 32.10
C THR A 347 0.80 26.49 31.09
N PRO A 348 0.88 27.80 30.76
CA PRO A 348 1.79 28.30 29.71
C PRO A 348 3.27 28.01 29.98
N ASP A 349 3.64 27.83 31.26
CA ASP A 349 5.00 27.50 31.69
C ASP A 349 5.27 25.98 31.80
N ASP A 350 4.34 25.13 31.35
CA ASP A 350 4.54 23.67 31.38
C ASP A 350 5.71 23.29 30.46
N PRO A 351 6.72 22.54 30.94
CA PRO A 351 7.78 22.00 30.10
C PRO A 351 7.29 21.22 28.88
N CYS A 352 6.11 20.59 28.95
CA CYS A 352 5.49 19.90 27.83
C CYS A 352 4.98 20.82 26.71
N VAL A 353 4.90 22.12 26.95
CA VAL A 353 4.54 23.18 25.98
C VAL A 353 5.76 24.02 25.63
N THR A 354 6.58 24.34 26.62
CA THR A 354 7.71 25.27 26.48
C THR A 354 8.99 24.63 25.99
N ALA A 355 9.13 23.29 26.08
CA ALA A 355 10.31 22.62 25.55
C ALA A 355 10.32 22.69 24.01
N ASP A 356 11.47 23.13 23.48
CA ASP A 356 11.76 23.16 22.03
C ASP A 356 11.89 21.75 21.44
N THR A 357 12.19 20.76 22.28
CA THR A 357 12.34 19.36 21.86
C THR A 357 11.65 18.40 22.82
N LEU A 358 10.90 17.46 22.27
CA LEU A 358 10.36 16.31 23.00
C LEU A 358 11.00 15.01 22.49
N VAL A 359 10.89 13.96 23.28
CA VAL A 359 11.23 12.60 22.92
C VAL A 359 9.95 11.83 22.72
N ALA A 360 9.82 11.16 21.57
CA ALA A 360 8.79 10.16 21.33
C ALA A 360 9.39 8.76 21.42
N THR A 361 8.86 7.94 22.31
CA THR A 361 9.24 6.53 22.48
C THR A 361 8.07 5.64 22.06
N VAL A 362 8.29 4.86 21.00
CA VAL A 362 7.37 3.83 20.52
C VAL A 362 7.83 2.48 21.05
N THR A 363 6.89 1.71 21.59
CA THR A 363 7.15 0.34 22.08
C THR A 363 6.19 -0.64 21.44
N ASP A 364 6.72 -1.74 20.91
CA ASP A 364 5.97 -2.89 20.44
C ASP A 364 6.09 -4.05 21.45
N LYS A 365 4.98 -4.74 21.72
CA LYS A 365 4.95 -5.94 22.57
C LYS A 365 4.36 -7.12 21.82
N ALA A 366 4.87 -7.38 20.63
CA ALA A 366 4.49 -8.55 19.86
C ALA A 366 5.25 -9.81 20.32
N THR A 367 4.56 -10.94 20.42
CA THR A 367 5.12 -12.19 21.00
C THR A 367 5.56 -13.23 19.96
N SER A 368 5.20 -13.05 18.68
CA SER A 368 5.40 -14.09 17.64
C SER A 368 5.56 -13.52 16.23
N VAL A 369 6.11 -12.31 16.10
CA VAL A 369 6.28 -11.66 14.79
C VAL A 369 7.43 -12.30 14.01
N VAL A 370 7.16 -12.61 12.75
CA VAL A 370 8.17 -13.08 11.79
C VAL A 370 8.48 -11.94 10.82
N GLY A 371 9.64 -11.31 11.01
CA GLY A 371 10.15 -10.27 10.13
C GLY A 371 9.83 -8.84 10.57
N PRO A 372 10.52 -7.86 9.95
CA PRO A 372 10.26 -6.45 10.21
C PRO A 372 8.87 -6.00 9.77
N ARG A 373 8.39 -4.90 10.35
CA ARG A 373 7.04 -4.38 10.08
C ARG A 373 7.01 -2.86 9.94
N PRO A 374 6.28 -2.32 8.95
CA PRO A 374 6.14 -0.87 8.80
C PRO A 374 5.53 -0.22 10.06
N LEU A 375 6.18 0.84 10.53
CA LEU A 375 5.73 1.71 11.60
C LEU A 375 5.56 3.12 11.03
N GLU A 376 4.34 3.63 11.07
CA GLU A 376 4.04 4.99 10.65
C GLU A 376 3.97 5.88 11.89
N VAL A 377 4.78 6.95 11.90
CA VAL A 377 4.76 7.98 12.92
C VAL A 377 4.23 9.26 12.31
N ARG A 378 3.14 9.80 12.85
CA ARG A 378 2.59 11.10 12.41
C ARG A 378 2.79 12.13 13.51
N VAL A 379 3.26 13.31 13.14
CA VAL A 379 3.39 14.48 14.02
C VAL A 379 2.57 15.61 13.41
N ILE A 380 1.58 16.11 14.16
CA ILE A 380 0.88 17.36 13.85
C ILE A 380 1.30 18.39 14.87
N GLU A 381 1.80 19.52 14.39
CA GLU A 381 2.10 20.69 15.20
C GLU A 381 0.99 21.72 15.03
N GLU A 382 0.18 21.88 16.08
CA GLU A 382 -0.96 22.80 16.09
C GLU A 382 -0.58 24.09 16.85
N PRO A 383 -0.71 25.28 16.25
CA PRO A 383 -0.43 26.55 16.93
C PRO A 383 -1.22 26.71 18.23
N SER A 384 -0.71 27.56 19.13
CA SER A 384 -1.47 27.96 20.31
C SER A 384 -2.74 28.72 19.92
N VAL A 385 -3.73 28.73 20.81
CA VAL A 385 -4.95 29.53 20.65
C VAL A 385 -4.81 30.85 21.41
N GLU A 386 -5.40 31.91 20.86
CA GLU A 386 -5.43 33.24 21.49
C GLU A 386 -6.15 33.21 22.84
N SER A 387 -7.23 32.43 22.92
CA SER A 387 -7.96 32.16 24.16
C SER A 387 -8.76 30.87 24.04
N THR A 388 -8.90 30.17 25.17
CA THR A 388 -9.84 29.06 25.33
C THR A 388 -11.21 29.50 25.83
N ASP A 389 -11.36 30.78 26.18
CA ASP A 389 -12.62 31.32 26.71
C ASP A 389 -13.71 31.30 25.64
N GLY A 390 -14.88 30.77 26.00
CA GLY A 390 -16.02 30.69 25.10
C GLY A 390 -15.96 29.55 24.08
N LEU A 391 -14.87 28.77 24.04
CA LEU A 391 -14.82 27.53 23.26
C LEU A 391 -15.80 26.49 23.85
N PRO A 392 -16.43 25.65 23.00
CA PRO A 392 -17.25 24.55 23.49
C PRO A 392 -16.46 23.63 24.42
N GLU A 393 -17.08 23.25 25.54
CA GLU A 393 -16.49 22.28 26.47
C GLU A 393 -16.15 20.96 25.76
N ALA A 394 -15.26 20.18 26.38
CA ALA A 394 -14.98 18.83 25.93
C ALA A 394 -16.29 18.02 25.86
N ALA A 395 -16.50 17.34 24.74
CA ALA A 395 -17.69 16.57 24.48
C ALA A 395 -17.74 15.34 25.40
N THR A 396 -18.50 15.46 26.49
CA THR A 396 -18.69 14.40 27.49
C THR A 396 -19.99 13.60 27.29
N THR A 397 -20.93 14.13 26.50
CA THR A 397 -22.23 13.52 26.22
C THR A 397 -22.60 13.68 24.75
N GLY A 398 -23.38 12.73 24.23
CA GLY A 398 -23.83 12.75 22.84
C GLY A 398 -24.75 11.57 22.54
N SER A 399 -25.28 11.53 21.32
CA SER A 399 -26.11 10.42 20.83
C SER A 399 -25.69 10.05 19.42
N PHE A 400 -25.69 8.74 19.15
CA PHE A 400 -25.44 8.23 17.82
C PHE A 400 -26.58 8.64 16.90
N MET A 401 -26.27 9.48 15.92
CA MET A 401 -27.23 9.85 14.89
C MET A 401 -27.11 8.85 13.75
N LYS A 402 -28.13 8.00 13.59
CA LYS A 402 -28.14 6.99 12.53
C LYS A 402 -27.89 7.67 11.17
N PRO A 403 -26.88 7.21 10.40
CA PRO A 403 -26.61 7.76 9.08
C PRO A 403 -27.86 7.70 8.18
N PRO A 404 -28.05 8.69 7.29
CA PRO A 404 -29.17 8.68 6.37
C PRO A 404 -29.13 7.42 5.51
N GLY A 405 -30.27 6.72 5.43
CA GLY A 405 -30.44 5.62 4.49
C GLY A 405 -30.57 6.15 3.06
N GLY A 406 -30.31 5.32 2.06
CA GLY A 406 -30.42 5.74 0.67
C GLY A 406 -30.00 4.64 -0.30
N ARG A 407 -29.98 4.98 -1.58
CA ARG A 407 -29.41 4.10 -2.61
C ARG A 407 -27.91 4.01 -2.37
N SER A 408 -27.39 2.79 -2.22
CA SER A 408 -25.95 2.60 -2.05
C SER A 408 -25.19 2.83 -3.36
N THR A 409 -24.00 3.42 -3.27
CA THR A 409 -23.03 3.56 -4.36
C THR A 409 -21.90 2.55 -4.18
N LYS A 410 -21.35 1.96 -5.26
CA LYS A 410 -20.19 1.06 -5.13
C LYS A 410 -18.99 1.91 -4.72
N THR A 411 -18.24 1.46 -3.72
CA THR A 411 -16.95 2.03 -3.34
C THR A 411 -15.90 0.92 -3.27
N THR A 412 -14.65 1.30 -3.04
CA THR A 412 -13.55 0.37 -2.78
C THR A 412 -12.66 1.01 -1.73
N GLY A 413 -12.67 0.46 -0.51
CA GLY A 413 -11.83 0.93 0.59
C GLY A 413 -10.33 0.81 0.29
N GLY A 414 -9.55 1.66 0.96
CA GLY A 414 -8.09 1.58 0.98
C GLY A 414 -7.59 0.44 1.88
N SER A 415 -6.28 0.22 1.88
CA SER A 415 -5.59 -0.80 2.68
C SER A 415 -4.82 -0.24 3.88
N SER A 416 -4.64 1.09 3.95
CA SER A 416 -3.91 1.81 5.00
C SER A 416 -4.48 3.22 5.21
N PHE A 417 -3.83 4.04 6.05
CA PHE A 417 -4.17 5.46 6.16
C PHE A 417 -3.83 6.25 4.88
N ALA A 418 -2.88 5.77 4.08
CA ALA A 418 -2.33 6.47 2.91
C ALA A 418 -3.27 6.46 1.71
N ASP A 419 -4.00 5.36 1.50
CA ASP A 419 -4.79 5.09 0.30
C ASP A 419 -6.31 5.07 0.57
N ALA A 420 -6.73 5.56 1.73
CA ALA A 420 -8.13 5.63 2.12
C ALA A 420 -8.89 6.63 1.23
N PRO A 421 -9.92 6.21 0.48
CA PRO A 421 -10.68 7.11 -0.38
C PRO A 421 -11.50 8.11 0.45
N LEU A 422 -11.49 9.38 0.06
CA LEU A 422 -12.37 10.40 0.61
C LEU A 422 -13.81 10.20 0.12
N LEU A 423 -14.75 10.11 1.05
CA LEU A 423 -16.16 9.90 0.82
C LEU A 423 -17.00 11.04 1.38
N GLU A 424 -18.02 11.45 0.63
CA GLU A 424 -19.08 12.32 1.15
C GLU A 424 -20.05 11.51 2.05
N PRO A 425 -20.81 12.16 2.95
CA PRO A 425 -21.87 11.48 3.70
C PRO A 425 -22.87 10.78 2.76
N GLY A 426 -23.17 9.51 3.03
CA GLY A 426 -24.02 8.72 2.14
C GLY A 426 -24.08 7.24 2.47
N SER A 427 -24.59 6.45 1.53
CA SER A 427 -24.64 5.00 1.62
C SER A 427 -23.77 4.36 0.55
N TYR A 428 -22.94 3.41 0.96
CA TYR A 428 -21.95 2.76 0.14
C TYR A 428 -22.07 1.25 0.24
N ARG A 429 -21.78 0.53 -0.84
CA ARG A 429 -21.62 -0.93 -0.83
C ARG A 429 -20.18 -1.27 -1.16
N ASP A 430 -19.64 -2.21 -0.42
CA ASP A 430 -18.32 -2.79 -0.63
C ASP A 430 -18.33 -4.25 -0.16
N SER A 431 -17.23 -4.95 -0.33
CA SER A 431 -17.02 -6.31 0.17
C SER A 431 -15.65 -6.39 0.83
N ILE A 432 -15.55 -7.12 1.93
CA ILE A 432 -14.30 -7.37 2.66
C ILE A 432 -13.92 -8.86 2.52
N LEU A 433 -12.62 -9.19 2.53
CA LEU A 433 -12.19 -10.60 2.61
C LEU A 433 -11.70 -10.89 4.04
N PRO A 434 -11.74 -12.15 4.48
CA PRO A 434 -11.04 -12.56 5.69
C PRO A 434 -9.58 -12.06 5.74
N GLY A 435 -9.15 -11.55 6.89
CA GLY A 435 -7.80 -11.02 7.16
C GLY A 435 -7.53 -9.58 6.66
N GLU A 436 -8.55 -8.91 6.13
CA GLU A 436 -8.43 -7.57 5.56
C GLU A 436 -8.88 -6.48 6.54
N VAL A 437 -8.23 -5.32 6.41
CA VAL A 437 -8.76 -4.03 6.87
C VAL A 437 -9.05 -3.16 5.65
N LEU A 438 -10.22 -2.54 5.60
CA LEU A 438 -10.60 -1.53 4.63
C LEU A 438 -10.66 -0.16 5.30
N THR A 439 -10.07 0.85 4.68
CA THR A 439 -10.04 2.23 5.19
C THR A 439 -10.87 3.17 4.31
N TYR A 440 -11.48 4.19 4.91
CA TYR A 440 -12.28 5.22 4.24
C TYR A 440 -12.10 6.56 4.96
N GLN A 441 -12.08 7.67 4.22
CA GLN A 441 -11.93 9.00 4.79
C GLN A 441 -13.19 9.84 4.65
N VAL A 442 -13.39 10.76 5.60
CA VAL A 442 -14.49 11.73 5.61
C VAL A 442 -14.04 12.99 6.34
N ASP A 443 -14.40 14.16 5.82
CA ASP A 443 -14.06 15.44 6.45
C ASP A 443 -15.11 15.84 7.49
N LEU A 444 -14.64 16.24 8.66
CA LEU A 444 -15.46 16.78 9.75
C LEU A 444 -14.98 18.18 10.10
N GLU A 445 -15.93 19.10 10.23
CA GLU A 445 -15.70 20.44 10.74
C GLU A 445 -15.88 20.54 12.25
N TRP A 446 -15.44 21.65 12.83
CA TRP A 446 -15.71 21.99 14.22
C TRP A 446 -17.22 21.93 14.53
N GLY A 447 -17.56 21.32 15.67
CA GLY A 447 -18.95 21.11 16.10
C GLY A 447 -19.65 19.90 15.49
N GLN A 448 -19.08 19.27 14.45
CA GLN A 448 -19.66 18.09 13.82
C GLN A 448 -19.24 16.80 14.51
N GLN A 449 -19.96 15.71 14.26
CA GLN A 449 -19.65 14.36 14.70
C GLN A 449 -19.92 13.35 13.59
N LEU A 450 -19.16 12.27 13.60
CA LEU A 450 -19.28 11.14 12.69
C LEU A 450 -20.19 10.06 13.28
N ALA A 451 -20.99 9.45 12.40
CA ALA A 451 -21.66 8.20 12.66
C ALA A 451 -21.45 7.26 11.47
N THR A 452 -20.96 6.06 11.74
CA THR A 452 -20.79 5.00 10.74
C THR A 452 -21.56 3.78 11.17
N ARG A 453 -22.28 3.18 10.22
CA ARG A 453 -23.01 1.93 10.39
C ARG A 453 -22.60 0.96 9.29
N ILE A 454 -22.18 -0.23 9.65
CA ILE A 454 -21.88 -1.33 8.73
C ILE A 454 -22.95 -2.39 8.89
N ASP A 455 -23.65 -2.69 7.80
CA ASP A 455 -24.67 -3.73 7.72
C ASP A 455 -24.14 -4.89 6.89
N PHE A 456 -23.87 -6.01 7.56
CA PHE A 456 -23.61 -7.29 6.92
C PHE A 456 -24.96 -7.99 6.68
N PRO A 457 -25.30 -8.31 5.42
CA PRO A 457 -26.53 -9.03 5.12
C PRO A 457 -26.48 -10.44 5.72
N ARG A 458 -27.63 -11.11 5.79
CA ARG A 458 -27.62 -12.55 6.06
C ARG A 458 -26.74 -13.23 5.02
N PRO A 459 -25.81 -14.10 5.43
CA PRO A 459 -25.08 -14.93 4.48
C PRO A 459 -26.05 -15.64 3.54
N GLY A 460 -25.82 -15.53 2.23
CA GLY A 460 -26.53 -16.35 1.24
C GLY A 460 -26.29 -17.83 1.53
N SER A 461 -27.07 -18.73 0.93
CA SER A 461 -26.92 -20.18 1.17
C SER A 461 -25.51 -20.70 0.91
N GLN A 462 -24.74 -20.07 0.01
CA GLN A 462 -23.35 -20.41 -0.28
C GLN A 462 -22.36 -19.86 0.73
N LEU A 463 -22.43 -18.57 1.08
CA LEU A 463 -21.63 -18.02 2.18
C LEU A 463 -21.91 -18.83 3.46
N ALA A 464 -23.17 -19.07 3.80
CA ALA A 464 -23.56 -19.92 4.94
C ALA A 464 -23.05 -21.38 4.86
N GLN A 465 -22.82 -21.93 3.66
CA GLN A 465 -22.25 -23.27 3.47
C GLN A 465 -20.73 -23.28 3.58
N ALA A 466 -20.05 -22.29 2.99
CA ALA A 466 -18.61 -22.13 3.04
C ALA A 466 -18.11 -21.82 4.45
N THR A 467 -18.92 -21.11 5.23
CA THR A 467 -18.47 -20.52 6.50
C THR A 467 -19.08 -21.16 7.74
N GLY A 468 -20.06 -22.05 7.58
CA GLY A 468 -20.85 -22.57 8.70
C GLY A 468 -21.41 -21.46 9.60
N ASN A 469 -21.24 -21.61 10.93
CA ASN A 469 -21.34 -20.46 11.83
C ASN A 469 -20.05 -19.65 11.70
N LEU A 470 -20.14 -18.47 11.09
CA LEU A 470 -19.07 -17.47 10.95
C LEU A 470 -18.58 -16.99 12.33
N ASP A 471 -17.80 -17.77 13.08
CA ASP A 471 -17.20 -17.30 14.33
C ASP A 471 -15.99 -16.38 14.06
N MET A 472 -16.12 -15.50 13.05
CA MET A 472 -15.12 -14.54 12.62
C MET A 472 -15.37 -13.19 13.26
N PHE A 473 -14.33 -12.66 13.88
CA PHE A 473 -14.36 -11.35 14.49
C PHE A 473 -14.33 -10.23 13.44
N THR A 474 -15.26 -9.28 13.54
CA THR A 474 -15.22 -8.03 12.80
C THR A 474 -15.16 -6.85 13.75
N ARG A 475 -14.45 -5.79 13.33
CA ARG A 475 -14.30 -4.57 14.09
C ARG A 475 -14.37 -3.35 13.20
N VAL A 476 -15.02 -2.31 13.70
CA VAL A 476 -15.08 -0.98 13.07
C VAL A 476 -14.45 0.01 14.02
N ASP A 477 -13.55 0.84 13.52
CA ASP A 477 -12.96 1.94 14.27
C ASP A 477 -13.00 3.25 13.47
N ALA A 478 -12.96 4.38 14.17
CA ALA A 478 -12.75 5.70 13.61
C ALA A 478 -11.49 6.32 14.24
N PHE A 479 -10.67 6.96 13.43
CA PHE A 479 -9.45 7.67 13.83
C PHE A 479 -9.56 9.14 13.40
N GLY A 480 -9.13 10.06 14.27
CA GLY A 480 -9.06 11.48 13.93
C GLY A 480 -7.86 11.85 13.05
N PRO A 481 -7.68 13.14 12.72
CA PRO A 481 -6.60 13.62 11.84
C PRO A 481 -5.19 13.24 12.33
N GLY A 482 -4.97 13.23 13.66
CA GLY A 482 -3.73 12.76 14.28
C GLY A 482 -3.64 11.24 14.44
N ARG A 483 -4.44 10.46 13.68
CA ARG A 483 -4.57 8.99 13.74
C ARG A 483 -4.80 8.41 15.15
N ARG A 484 -5.29 9.21 16.09
CA ARG A 484 -5.72 8.75 17.41
C ARG A 484 -7.14 8.18 17.33
N LEU A 485 -7.40 7.10 18.07
CA LEU A 485 -8.73 6.48 18.11
C LEU A 485 -9.81 7.47 18.59
N ALA A 486 -10.82 7.65 17.76
CA ALA A 486 -11.97 8.54 17.95
C ALA A 486 -13.29 7.79 18.18
N SER A 487 -13.29 6.45 18.07
CA SER A 487 -14.46 5.58 18.30
C SER A 487 -15.06 5.76 19.69
N ASN A 488 -16.26 6.34 19.77
CA ASN A 488 -17.02 6.48 21.01
C ASN A 488 -18.23 5.54 21.01
N ASN A 489 -18.02 4.33 21.53
CA ASN A 489 -19.07 3.30 21.62
C ASN A 489 -20.01 3.48 22.81
N SER A 490 -19.78 4.49 23.65
CA SER A 490 -20.62 4.81 24.80
C SER A 490 -21.78 5.75 24.47
N LEU A 491 -21.84 6.29 23.25
CA LEU A 491 -22.94 7.14 22.82
C LEU A 491 -24.25 6.34 22.76
N ALA A 492 -25.33 6.94 23.25
CA ALA A 492 -26.64 6.29 23.24
C ALA A 492 -27.06 5.93 21.81
N GLY A 493 -27.47 4.67 21.59
CA GLY A 493 -27.93 4.18 20.29
C GLY A 493 -26.84 3.71 19.32
N THR A 494 -25.56 3.75 19.72
CA THR A 494 -24.46 3.23 18.88
C THR A 494 -24.57 1.71 18.76
N PRO A 495 -24.42 1.14 17.54
CA PRO A 495 -24.19 -0.29 17.39
C PRO A 495 -22.94 -0.73 18.17
N THR A 496 -22.79 -2.03 18.40
CA THR A 496 -21.49 -2.55 18.84
C THR A 496 -20.46 -2.30 17.75
N SER A 497 -19.25 -1.87 18.10
CA SER A 497 -18.15 -1.69 17.15
C SER A 497 -17.45 -2.98 16.78
N GLN A 498 -17.65 -4.02 17.58
CA GLN A 498 -17.06 -5.33 17.38
C GLN A 498 -18.09 -6.43 17.60
N ALA A 499 -18.02 -7.47 16.78
CA ALA A 499 -18.92 -8.60 16.85
C ALA A 499 -18.32 -9.80 16.10
N TYR A 500 -18.83 -10.98 16.39
CA TYR A 500 -18.64 -12.13 15.52
C TYR A 500 -19.75 -12.14 14.47
N LEU A 501 -19.42 -12.41 13.21
CA LEU A 501 -20.39 -12.46 12.12
C LEU A 501 -21.40 -13.61 12.37
N PRO A 502 -22.65 -13.36 12.76
CA PRO A 502 -23.56 -14.47 13.03
C PRO A 502 -23.99 -15.13 11.70
N SER A 503 -24.64 -16.30 11.78
CA SER A 503 -25.41 -16.88 10.65
C SER A 503 -26.65 -16.04 10.27
N SER A 504 -26.77 -14.83 10.81
CA SER A 504 -27.86 -13.90 10.60
C SER A 504 -27.32 -12.51 10.22
N ALA A 505 -28.19 -11.55 9.91
CA ALA A 505 -27.73 -10.21 9.57
C ALA A 505 -27.12 -9.55 10.81
N LEU A 506 -26.01 -8.83 10.60
CA LEU A 506 -25.30 -8.12 11.66
C LEU A 506 -25.24 -6.63 11.33
N THR A 507 -25.40 -5.82 12.36
CA THR A 507 -25.04 -4.40 12.31
C THR A 507 -23.93 -4.13 13.31
N THR A 508 -22.84 -3.55 12.81
CA THR A 508 -21.77 -2.96 13.61
C THR A 508 -21.62 -1.48 13.24
N GLY A 509 -20.80 -0.73 13.97
CA GLY A 509 -20.59 0.68 13.70
C GLY A 509 -19.97 1.44 14.87
N VAL A 510 -19.65 2.70 14.61
CA VAL A 510 -19.05 3.62 15.59
C VAL A 510 -19.64 5.00 15.41
N GLY A 511 -19.75 5.75 16.50
CA GLY A 511 -19.90 7.19 16.48
C GLY A 511 -18.64 7.87 17.01
N THR A 512 -18.52 9.17 16.82
CA THR A 512 -17.50 9.99 17.49
C THR A 512 -18.18 11.03 18.39
N SER A 513 -17.42 11.57 19.34
CA SER A 513 -17.82 12.82 19.97
C SER A 513 -17.82 13.96 18.95
N ALA A 514 -18.53 15.06 19.25
CA ALA A 514 -18.44 16.28 18.45
C ALA A 514 -17.02 16.84 18.49
N VAL A 515 -16.53 17.33 17.35
CA VAL A 515 -15.20 17.93 17.24
C VAL A 515 -15.17 19.25 18.02
N THR A 516 -14.37 19.30 19.08
CA THR A 516 -14.16 20.51 19.88
C THR A 516 -12.70 20.60 20.31
N TYR A 517 -12.15 21.81 20.37
CA TYR A 517 -10.74 22.03 20.73
C TYR A 517 -10.40 21.45 22.12
N LEU A 518 -11.30 21.63 23.09
CA LEU A 518 -11.10 21.19 24.47
C LEU A 518 -11.18 19.67 24.65
N ASN A 519 -11.56 18.90 23.63
CA ASN A 519 -11.50 17.45 23.69
C ASN A 519 -10.10 16.89 23.98
N ARG A 520 -9.03 17.65 23.70
CA ARG A 520 -7.63 17.29 24.05
C ARG A 520 -7.43 17.04 25.54
N THR A 521 -8.23 17.67 26.38
CA THR A 521 -8.21 17.57 27.86
C THR A 521 -9.17 16.50 28.38
N GLY A 522 -10.05 16.00 27.50
CA GLY A 522 -11.04 14.98 27.81
C GLY A 522 -10.44 13.60 28.05
N THR A 523 -11.29 12.59 28.12
CA THR A 523 -10.87 11.19 28.36
C THR A 523 -11.27 10.29 27.20
N GLY A 524 -10.54 9.17 27.04
CA GLY A 524 -10.84 8.14 26.07
C GLY A 524 -10.92 8.65 24.63
N ALA A 525 -12.03 8.34 23.96
CA ALA A 525 -12.30 8.62 22.55
C ALA A 525 -12.44 10.12 22.23
N ALA A 526 -12.83 10.96 23.20
CA ALA A 526 -12.98 12.39 22.98
C ALA A 526 -11.66 13.01 22.49
N LYS A 527 -10.52 12.60 23.05
CA LYS A 527 -9.20 13.08 22.61
C LYS A 527 -8.91 12.85 21.12
N GLY A 528 -9.47 11.80 20.51
CA GLY A 528 -9.38 11.56 19.06
C GLY A 528 -10.21 12.53 18.21
N THR A 529 -11.00 13.41 18.85
CA THR A 529 -11.86 14.43 18.23
C THR A 529 -11.48 15.85 18.61
N ALA A 530 -10.19 16.08 18.89
CA ALA A 530 -9.67 17.40 19.27
C ALA A 530 -9.27 18.31 18.10
N LEU A 531 -9.32 17.79 16.86
CA LEU A 531 -8.94 18.46 15.62
C LEU A 531 -10.04 18.28 14.58
N ALA A 532 -10.46 19.37 13.93
CA ALA A 532 -11.22 19.28 12.68
C ALA A 532 -10.32 18.77 11.53
N GLY A 533 -10.94 18.28 10.46
CA GLY A 533 -10.27 17.77 9.28
C GLY A 533 -10.66 16.32 8.99
N ARG A 534 -9.69 15.55 8.51
CA ARG A 534 -9.96 14.22 7.94
C ARG A 534 -10.00 13.11 8.98
N TYR A 535 -11.12 12.41 9.04
CA TYR A 535 -11.32 11.23 9.88
C TYR A 535 -11.24 9.97 9.02
N THR A 536 -10.61 8.92 9.55
CA THR A 536 -10.51 7.62 8.88
C THR A 536 -11.38 6.60 9.59
N VAL A 537 -12.31 6.00 8.86
CA VAL A 537 -13.08 4.82 9.27
C VAL A 537 -12.35 3.57 8.80
N THR A 538 -12.27 2.57 9.66
CA THR A 538 -11.75 1.25 9.31
C THR A 538 -12.82 0.18 9.48
N VAL A 539 -12.85 -0.80 8.58
CA VAL A 539 -13.65 -2.02 8.69
C VAL A 539 -12.69 -3.19 8.60
N PHE A 540 -12.58 -3.95 9.68
CA PHE A 540 -11.70 -5.12 9.79
C PHE A 540 -12.53 -6.40 9.82
N LEU A 541 -12.02 -7.43 9.16
CA LEU A 541 -12.51 -8.81 9.26
C LEU A 541 -11.32 -9.73 9.54
N GLU A 542 -11.44 -10.54 10.58
CA GLU A 542 -10.47 -11.55 10.98
C GLU A 542 -10.16 -12.53 9.84
N GLU A 543 -9.01 -13.19 9.91
CA GLU A 543 -8.70 -14.28 8.99
C GLU A 543 -9.64 -15.46 9.23
N ASP A 544 -10.00 -16.16 8.16
CA ASP A 544 -10.83 -17.36 8.31
C ASP A 544 -9.96 -18.47 8.94
N PRO A 545 -10.43 -19.16 9.98
CA PRO A 545 -9.64 -20.16 10.70
C PRO A 545 -9.25 -21.36 9.82
N ASP A 546 -10.00 -21.64 8.76
CA ASP A 546 -9.69 -22.68 7.78
C ASP A 546 -8.84 -22.15 6.61
N GLY A 547 -8.48 -20.86 6.62
CA GLY A 547 -7.71 -20.19 5.58
C GLY A 547 -8.51 -19.88 4.32
N GLU A 548 -9.84 -19.94 4.40
CA GLU A 548 -10.73 -19.67 3.27
C GLU A 548 -10.78 -18.17 2.95
N SER A 549 -10.94 -17.84 1.67
CA SER A 549 -11.13 -16.47 1.24
C SER A 549 -12.31 -16.32 0.31
N TYR A 550 -13.27 -15.55 0.76
CA TYR A 550 -14.54 -15.31 0.07
C TYR A 550 -14.99 -13.90 0.38
N LEU A 551 -15.67 -13.27 -0.59
CA LEU A 551 -16.15 -11.90 -0.43
C LEU A 551 -17.32 -11.86 0.55
N VAL A 552 -17.14 -11.09 1.63
CA VAL A 552 -18.21 -10.76 2.58
C VAL A 552 -18.75 -9.37 2.20
N PRO A 553 -19.90 -9.28 1.53
CA PRO A 553 -20.48 -8.00 1.16
C PRO A 553 -21.00 -7.26 2.40
N PHE A 554 -20.92 -5.93 2.38
CA PHE A 554 -21.55 -5.08 3.39
C PHE A 554 -22.06 -3.78 2.78
N THR A 555 -22.98 -3.14 3.49
CA THR A 555 -23.37 -1.75 3.22
C THR A 555 -22.87 -0.86 4.34
N MET A 556 -22.18 0.23 3.99
CA MET A 556 -21.75 1.26 4.92
C MET A 556 -22.66 2.49 4.80
N GLY A 557 -23.29 2.88 5.89
CA GLY A 557 -23.86 4.21 6.06
C GLY A 557 -22.85 5.12 6.73
N LEU A 558 -22.54 6.25 6.10
CA LEU A 558 -21.60 7.26 6.58
C LEU A 558 -22.35 8.57 6.79
N GLY A 559 -22.39 9.06 8.02
CA GLY A 559 -23.14 10.26 8.39
C GLY A 559 -22.26 11.27 9.11
N VAL A 560 -22.34 12.52 8.67
CA VAL A 560 -21.78 13.68 9.39
C VAL A 560 -22.96 14.51 9.88
N THR A 561 -22.95 14.86 11.17
CA THR A 561 -24.07 15.53 11.83
C THR A 561 -23.56 16.58 12.81
N GLY A 562 -24.42 17.51 13.22
CA GLY A 562 -24.03 18.67 14.02
C GLY A 562 -23.82 19.91 13.15
N ASP A 563 -24.08 21.07 13.74
CA ASP A 563 -23.88 22.34 13.06
C ASP A 563 -22.39 22.66 13.01
N VAL A 564 -21.92 23.16 11.85
CA VAL A 564 -20.59 23.72 11.72
C VAL A 564 -20.47 24.92 12.66
N ARG A 565 -19.39 24.96 13.43
CA ARG A 565 -19.04 26.06 14.32
C ARG A 565 -17.72 26.66 13.92
N ASP A 566 -17.48 27.88 14.37
CA ASP A 566 -16.16 28.49 14.24
C ASP A 566 -15.14 27.68 15.04
N GLY A 567 -13.97 27.47 14.46
CA GLY A 567 -12.82 26.90 15.14
C GLY A 567 -12.24 27.85 16.19
N PRO A 568 -11.24 27.39 16.96
CA PRO A 568 -10.54 28.28 17.87
C PRO A 568 -9.77 29.36 17.10
N GLY A 569 -9.67 30.56 17.69
CA GLY A 569 -8.78 31.60 17.18
C GLY A 569 -7.34 31.22 17.46
N TYR A 570 -6.60 30.80 16.44
CA TYR A 570 -5.18 30.45 16.57
C TYR A 570 -4.32 31.71 16.55
N THR A 571 -3.20 31.68 17.28
CA THR A 571 -2.21 32.78 17.29
C THR A 571 -1.55 32.97 15.94
N GLU A 572 -1.49 31.89 15.14
CA GLU A 572 -1.00 31.85 13.77
C GLU A 572 -1.84 30.86 12.98
N GLU A 573 -1.91 31.00 11.65
CA GLU A 573 -2.67 30.08 10.81
C GLU A 573 -2.07 28.67 10.87
N PRO A 574 -2.84 27.63 11.25
CA PRO A 574 -2.33 26.27 11.29
C PRO A 574 -1.83 25.85 9.92
N ALA A 575 -0.65 25.23 9.87
CA ALA A 575 -0.20 24.58 8.66
C ALA A 575 -1.20 23.48 8.27
N GLU A 576 -1.69 23.51 7.04
CA GLU A 576 -2.40 22.35 6.49
C GLU A 576 -1.40 21.20 6.38
N VAL A 577 -1.55 20.19 7.23
CA VAL A 577 -0.74 18.98 7.11
C VAL A 577 -1.27 18.19 5.92
N GLU A 578 -0.76 18.49 4.72
CA GLU A 578 -0.99 17.67 3.54
C GLU A 578 -0.67 16.21 3.92
N SER A 579 -1.66 15.33 3.79
CA SER A 579 -1.40 13.90 3.90
C SER A 579 -0.48 13.55 2.76
N ALA A 580 0.75 13.12 3.05
CA ALA A 580 1.67 12.71 2.01
C ALA A 580 0.99 11.67 1.11
N THR A 581 0.88 11.95 -0.18
CA THR A 581 0.40 10.95 -1.14
C THR A 581 1.55 9.96 -1.35
N PRO A 582 1.32 8.64 -1.46
CA PRO A 582 2.38 7.71 -1.88
C PRO A 582 3.02 8.27 -3.16
N ASP A 583 4.35 8.43 -3.16
CA ASP A 583 5.13 9.16 -4.19
C ASP A 583 4.48 9.10 -5.58
N GLN A 584 3.70 10.14 -5.93
CA GLN A 584 3.54 10.54 -7.30
C GLN A 584 4.50 11.68 -7.51
N GLU A 585 5.64 11.38 -8.15
CA GLU A 585 6.56 12.37 -8.66
C GLU A 585 5.77 13.39 -9.50
N THR A 586 5.44 14.53 -8.89
CA THR A 586 4.80 15.62 -9.60
C THR A 586 5.88 16.33 -10.40
N SER A 587 6.11 15.85 -11.62
CA SER A 587 6.83 16.61 -12.64
C SER A 587 5.97 17.79 -13.10
N THR A 588 5.92 18.86 -12.30
CA THR A 588 5.50 20.19 -12.77
C THR A 588 6.74 21.03 -13.07
N GLY A 589 7.34 20.77 -14.23
CA GLY A 589 8.20 21.72 -14.91
C GLY A 589 7.45 22.37 -16.07
N SER A 590 6.55 23.31 -15.80
CA SER A 590 6.10 24.24 -16.85
C SER A 590 7.20 25.26 -17.09
N PRO A 591 7.76 25.39 -18.32
CA PRO A 591 8.72 26.44 -18.61
C PRO A 591 8.02 27.79 -18.66
N THR A 592 8.57 28.76 -17.95
CA THR A 592 8.18 30.16 -17.97
C THR A 592 8.25 30.76 -19.38
N ASP A 593 7.17 31.45 -19.73
CA ASP A 593 6.97 32.21 -20.95
C ASP A 593 7.85 33.48 -20.97
N SER A 594 8.48 33.76 -22.11
CA SER A 594 9.00 35.09 -22.48
C SER A 594 9.20 35.18 -24.00
N ALA A 595 8.09 35.48 -24.66
CA ALA A 595 7.91 36.45 -25.75
C ALA A 595 8.95 36.53 -26.89
N SER A 596 8.52 36.25 -28.12
CA SER A 596 8.28 37.29 -29.14
C SER A 596 7.75 36.74 -30.48
N GLU A 597 6.73 37.44 -30.98
CA GLU A 597 6.37 37.70 -32.39
C GLU A 597 5.80 36.55 -33.28
N SER A 598 4.48 36.61 -33.47
CA SER A 598 3.80 36.31 -34.76
C SER A 598 3.97 37.52 -35.71
N PRO A 599 3.83 37.43 -37.07
CA PRO A 599 2.83 36.65 -37.83
C PRO A 599 3.44 35.96 -39.08
N SER A 600 2.77 35.24 -39.99
CA SER A 600 1.45 35.34 -40.61
C SER A 600 1.27 34.16 -41.59
N GLU A 601 0.01 33.73 -41.75
CA GLU A 601 -0.68 33.36 -43.00
C GLU A 601 -0.36 32.06 -43.80
N ASP A 602 -1.48 31.47 -44.21
CA ASP A 602 -1.78 30.64 -45.39
C ASP A 602 -1.54 29.12 -45.42
N GLU A 603 -2.66 28.42 -45.16
CA GLU A 603 -3.45 27.64 -46.12
C GLU A 603 -2.79 26.59 -47.06
N THR A 604 -3.58 25.51 -47.22
CA THR A 604 -3.64 24.50 -48.29
C THR A 604 -2.72 23.27 -48.26
N ALA A 605 -3.35 22.16 -47.85
CA ALA A 605 -3.56 20.94 -48.64
C ALA A 605 -2.68 20.72 -49.89
N SER A 606 -2.06 19.53 -49.97
CA SER A 606 -2.39 18.47 -50.96
C SER A 606 -1.19 17.57 -51.27
N SER A 607 -1.46 16.27 -51.16
CA SER A 607 -1.14 15.19 -52.12
C SER A 607 0.28 14.93 -52.63
N ASP A 608 0.60 13.64 -52.55
CA ASP A 608 1.14 12.78 -53.62
C ASP A 608 2.64 12.48 -53.69
N THR A 609 2.94 11.25 -53.23
CA THR A 609 3.29 10.10 -54.08
C THR A 609 4.72 9.95 -54.64
N ALA A 610 5.15 8.69 -54.61
CA ALA A 610 6.19 8.00 -55.40
C ALA A 610 7.64 8.03 -54.89
N GLY A 611 8.04 6.93 -54.26
CA GLY A 611 8.63 5.80 -55.00
C GLY A 611 10.09 5.96 -55.46
N GLY A 612 10.96 5.10 -54.94
CA GLY A 612 12.27 4.81 -55.52
C GLY A 612 13.24 4.14 -54.54
N GLY A 613 13.29 2.80 -54.53
CA GLY A 613 14.48 2.07 -54.02
C GLY A 613 15.61 2.08 -55.06
N PRO A 614 16.54 1.11 -55.06
CA PRO A 614 17.20 0.40 -53.96
C PRO A 614 18.76 0.37 -54.14
N SER A 615 19.45 -0.41 -53.30
CA SER A 615 20.81 -1.00 -53.51
C SER A 615 22.00 -0.03 -53.43
N ALA A 616 23.24 -0.38 -53.05
CA ALA A 616 23.96 -1.54 -52.51
C ALA A 616 25.23 -0.91 -51.86
N GLY A 617 25.76 -1.38 -50.73
CA GLY A 617 26.60 -2.58 -50.64
C GLY A 617 28.09 -2.21 -50.68
N PHE A 618 28.83 -2.53 -49.61
CA PHE A 618 30.24 -2.93 -49.71
C PHE A 618 30.59 -3.89 -48.56
N ILE A 619 31.02 -5.08 -48.97
CA ILE A 619 31.67 -6.16 -48.22
C ILE A 619 33.19 -5.96 -48.39
N VAL A 620 33.98 -6.14 -47.33
CA VAL A 620 35.29 -6.86 -47.22
C VAL A 620 35.61 -6.86 -45.71
N GLY A 621 35.96 -7.92 -44.95
CA GLY A 621 36.49 -9.24 -45.27
C GLY A 621 37.90 -9.43 -44.67
N GLY A 622 38.09 -10.40 -43.75
CA GLY A 622 39.40 -10.95 -43.34
C GLY A 622 39.63 -11.03 -41.82
N LEU A 623 39.47 -12.20 -41.17
CA LEU A 623 40.50 -13.24 -40.90
C LEU A 623 41.65 -12.69 -40.03
N GLY A 624 41.98 -13.16 -38.82
CA GLY A 624 41.82 -14.45 -38.15
C GLY A 624 43.21 -14.90 -37.68
N LEU A 625 43.43 -15.23 -36.39
CA LEU A 625 44.47 -16.17 -35.93
C LEU A 625 44.42 -16.46 -34.41
N LEU A 626 44.38 -17.75 -34.11
CA LEU A 626 44.59 -18.42 -32.82
C LEU A 626 46.07 -18.70 -32.62
N ALA A 627 46.61 -18.54 -31.40
CA ALA A 627 47.79 -19.27 -30.93
C ALA A 627 47.84 -19.35 -29.39
N LEU A 628 47.99 -20.59 -28.89
CA LEU A 628 48.24 -21.00 -27.51
C LEU A 628 49.69 -20.74 -27.08
N LEU A 629 49.92 -20.38 -25.81
CA LEU A 629 51.11 -20.80 -25.05
C LEU A 629 50.78 -20.94 -23.56
N ALA A 630 51.28 -22.03 -22.97
CA ALA A 630 51.16 -22.43 -21.58
C ALA A 630 52.53 -22.34 -20.85
N ALA A 631 52.50 -21.98 -19.57
CA ALA A 631 53.44 -22.31 -18.47
C ALA A 631 53.03 -21.39 -17.29
N GLY A 632 52.82 -21.79 -16.03
CA GLY A 632 53.35 -22.91 -15.26
C GLY A 632 54.13 -22.34 -14.07
N TYR A 633 53.50 -22.18 -12.89
CA TYR A 633 54.22 -22.15 -11.61
C TYR A 633 53.32 -22.54 -10.43
N VAL A 634 53.74 -23.59 -9.72
CA VAL A 634 53.21 -24.13 -8.47
C VAL A 634 54.37 -24.19 -7.48
N VAL A 635 54.25 -23.60 -6.28
CA VAL A 635 54.91 -24.00 -5.01
C VAL A 635 54.08 -23.36 -3.86
N LEU A 636 53.23 -24.11 -3.14
CA LEU A 636 53.47 -24.81 -1.86
C LEU A 636 53.83 -23.89 -0.68
N THR A 637 53.02 -23.89 0.38
CA THR A 637 53.26 -24.75 1.57
C THR A 637 52.10 -24.68 2.57
N HIS A 638 51.55 -25.85 2.89
CA HIS A 638 50.86 -26.15 4.14
C HIS A 638 51.88 -26.84 5.06
N ARG A 639 52.00 -26.43 6.33
CA ARG A 639 52.42 -27.33 7.44
C ARG A 639 52.03 -26.77 8.81
N THR A 640 51.00 -27.40 9.36
CA THR A 640 50.82 -27.85 10.75
C THR A 640 51.50 -27.10 11.90
N GLY A 641 50.66 -26.56 12.77
CA GLY A 641 50.82 -26.40 14.21
C GLY A 641 49.42 -26.47 14.82
#